data_AF-A0A364NQK4-F1
#
_entry.id   AF-A0A364NQK4-F1
#
_cell.length_a   1.000
_cell.length_b   1.000
_cell.length_c   1.000
_cell.angle_alpha   90.00
_cell.angle_beta   90.00
_cell.angle_gamma   90.00
#
_symmetry.space_group_name_H-M   'P 1'
#
loop_
_entity.id
_entity.type
_entity.pdbx_description
1 polymer ?
#
loop_
_entity_poly.entity_id
_entity_poly.type
_entity_poly.pdbx_seq_one_letter_code
_entity_poly.pdbx_strand_id
1 'polypeptide(L)'
;MGLPIKVYILGSCVSRDPFEMADKNDFEVVGYYARSSFASLGATPFVDEKILSDIESNWQRKMVHADMSKAIFSSLQDSNADIFLIDLVDERFSVSINGKSIHTVSSEYKKALYRPNEYKLIKPFDSQRRSLWLKGLEKLSQYLIDSGLGHKVVINQVYWTLDCDDKSSMQHSLYSEEYVNNSNIELDFMYSEISKYLPNARFIRYTENMLNIDKSHKWGFEPFHFSKNVQFEQLRQLKKIFLDMELDQYGLDYIKDYQGRRMYYRYKPAKDENHKPLLVILHGHTYNSKPSMYENGKVNILVPIDNYGVNNCGSWWLGENGDFFVKDLLQKLIRLKLNKTNGSLFMWGSSMGGYGALHHGISLGAKAVYANIPQIRLLGSTYSDKGMKKFFEPIFGQCIREDYNDIGLYIDETKKNNGDNNFPMFFIAQSRFDYEKYLEEQSLYFFNKCLENELNISYEVFPKKGHSLMMPVNVSVDKMLGYFEDEAATVKLEKNRIDTVIYGLMNFSVLYASTKAYKSARKEYEEYKQCILDLGRLKIREKILFDYTLPIFLEKHNELIKKNILLKLNIAISDQLPVNLLSRFDSLVEENKEAFNIIKVCETKPHDWQEILEGELALINKNYVFDDEILFCNFRLDDDDVLSPAFYDNIPSYVSDIYEGFYLTFPKGFVGTYGDSYDSFYSINKPYLAIGLSKICRYSFTKSRIITDSPIVSSVAHTLIVNHSKTLLDSTFPAYIWTMHNYSDTRSNDVNEKQSAKKIKSFIEDNNLSLALKNEVGEFFGFIES
;
A
#
# COMPACT_ATOMS: atom_id res chain seq x y z
N MET A 1 15.12 -17.35 -30.48
CA MET A 1 14.72 -16.34 -31.47
C MET A 1 13.39 -16.79 -32.05
N GLY A 2 12.42 -15.88 -32.17
CA GLY A 2 11.12 -16.19 -32.78
C GLY A 2 11.24 -16.41 -34.29
N LEU A 3 10.16 -16.84 -34.93
CA LEU A 3 10.06 -16.84 -36.39
C LEU A 3 10.05 -15.39 -36.91
N PRO A 4 10.59 -15.10 -38.10
CA PRO A 4 10.56 -13.75 -38.67
C PRO A 4 9.11 -13.31 -38.95
N ILE A 5 8.85 -12.02 -38.83
CA ILE A 5 7.54 -11.42 -39.10
C ILE A 5 7.29 -11.45 -40.61
N LYS A 6 6.21 -12.12 -41.03
CA LYS A 6 5.83 -12.25 -42.44
C LYS A 6 5.06 -11.04 -42.92
N VAL A 7 5.62 -10.30 -43.87
CA VAL A 7 5.02 -9.06 -44.39
C VAL A 7 4.61 -9.23 -45.84
N TYR A 8 3.34 -8.95 -46.14
CA TYR A 8 2.83 -8.79 -47.50
C TYR A 8 2.67 -7.31 -47.81
N ILE A 9 3.28 -6.84 -48.89
CA ILE A 9 3.34 -5.41 -49.22
C ILE A 9 2.36 -5.11 -50.36
N LEU A 10 1.47 -4.15 -50.17
CA LEU A 10 0.61 -3.55 -51.19
C LEU A 10 0.99 -2.09 -51.35
N GLY A 11 1.82 -1.76 -52.34
CA GLY A 11 2.31 -0.41 -52.50
C GLY A 11 3.59 -0.32 -53.32
N SER A 12 4.41 0.66 -52.99
CA SER A 12 5.54 1.08 -53.81
C SER A 12 6.90 0.59 -53.28
N CYS A 13 7.98 1.11 -53.86
CA CYS A 13 9.33 0.90 -53.35
C CYS A 13 9.52 1.47 -51.94
N VAL A 14 8.74 2.48 -51.54
CA VAL A 14 8.87 3.13 -50.22
C VAL A 14 8.66 2.14 -49.08
N SER A 15 7.67 1.26 -49.18
CA SER A 15 7.47 0.21 -48.17
C SER A 15 8.41 -0.98 -48.34
N ARG A 16 8.82 -1.29 -49.58
CA ARG A 16 9.60 -2.50 -49.90
C ARG A 16 11.09 -2.35 -49.64
N ASP A 17 11.69 -1.24 -50.04
CA ASP A 17 13.14 -1.02 -49.97
C ASP A 17 13.71 -1.10 -48.54
N PRO A 18 13.01 -0.65 -47.47
CA PRO A 18 13.46 -0.83 -46.10
C PRO A 18 13.78 -2.29 -45.74
N PHE A 19 13.09 -3.28 -46.30
CA PHE A 19 13.37 -4.69 -45.99
C PHE A 19 14.70 -5.19 -46.57
N GLU A 20 15.36 -4.46 -47.47
CA GLU A 20 16.71 -4.81 -47.94
C GLU A 20 17.78 -4.60 -46.85
N MET A 21 17.53 -3.71 -45.87
CA MET A 21 18.42 -3.47 -44.72
C MET A 21 17.98 -4.20 -43.45
N ALA A 22 16.82 -4.85 -43.45
CA ALA A 22 16.31 -5.59 -42.31
C ALA A 22 17.10 -6.90 -42.08
N ASP A 23 17.22 -7.32 -40.81
CA ASP A 23 17.72 -8.67 -40.50
C ASP A 23 16.68 -9.69 -40.97
N LYS A 24 17.13 -10.74 -41.68
CA LYS A 24 16.26 -11.83 -42.17
C LYS A 24 15.64 -12.64 -41.02
N ASN A 25 16.19 -12.55 -39.82
CA ASN A 25 15.61 -13.15 -38.62
C ASN A 25 14.45 -12.31 -38.05
N ASP A 26 14.37 -11.02 -38.42
CA ASP A 26 13.31 -10.12 -37.95
C ASP A 26 12.12 -10.10 -38.91
N PHE A 27 12.36 -10.09 -40.23
CA PHE A 27 11.31 -9.95 -41.24
C PHE A 27 11.49 -10.87 -42.44
N GLU A 28 10.37 -11.36 -42.97
CA GLU A 28 10.27 -12.12 -44.22
C GLU A 28 9.22 -11.45 -45.13
N VAL A 29 9.62 -10.96 -46.30
CA VAL A 29 8.65 -10.43 -47.28
C VAL A 29 8.04 -11.60 -48.06
N VAL A 30 6.79 -11.95 -47.76
CA VAL A 30 6.09 -13.10 -48.35
C VAL A 30 5.28 -12.76 -49.60
N GLY A 31 5.09 -11.46 -49.87
CA GLY A 31 4.44 -11.00 -51.09
C GLY A 31 4.63 -9.50 -51.33
N TYR A 32 4.58 -9.10 -52.60
CA TYR A 32 4.71 -7.72 -53.02
C TYR A 32 3.83 -7.45 -54.24
N TYR A 33 2.81 -6.62 -54.05
CA TYR A 33 1.87 -6.17 -55.06
C TYR A 33 2.08 -4.66 -55.27
N ALA A 34 2.63 -4.31 -56.43
CA ALA A 34 3.05 -2.94 -56.75
C ALA A 34 2.51 -2.48 -58.10
N ARG A 35 2.73 -1.21 -58.41
CA ARG A 35 2.33 -0.55 -59.66
C ARG A 35 0.81 -0.55 -59.89
N SER A 36 0.04 -0.52 -58.81
CA SER A 36 -1.42 -0.60 -58.86
C SER A 36 -2.04 0.49 -57.98
N SER A 37 -2.99 1.22 -58.55
CA SER A 37 -3.82 2.20 -57.85
C SER A 37 -5.12 1.54 -57.39
N PHE A 38 -5.63 1.93 -56.22
CA PHE A 38 -6.92 1.43 -55.74
C PHE A 38 -8.05 1.81 -56.70
N ALA A 39 -7.92 2.91 -57.46
CA ALA A 39 -8.89 3.28 -58.49
C ALA A 39 -9.11 2.20 -59.56
N SER A 40 -8.18 1.26 -59.73
CA SER A 40 -8.33 0.12 -60.63
C SER A 40 -9.06 -1.07 -59.98
N LEU A 41 -9.01 -1.21 -58.64
CA LEU A 41 -9.42 -2.43 -57.93
C LEU A 41 -10.93 -2.69 -57.98
N GLY A 42 -11.73 -1.63 -58.05
CA GLY A 42 -13.19 -1.69 -58.16
C GLY A 42 -13.69 -2.17 -59.53
N ALA A 43 -12.83 -2.21 -60.55
CA ALA A 43 -13.22 -2.51 -61.93
C ALA A 43 -13.31 -4.01 -62.23
N THR A 44 -13.89 -4.34 -63.40
CA THR A 44 -13.90 -5.71 -63.91
C THR A 44 -12.49 -6.10 -64.38
N PRO A 45 -11.98 -7.31 -64.06
CA PRO A 45 -10.70 -7.77 -64.58
C PRO A 45 -10.71 -7.86 -66.11
N PHE A 46 -9.61 -7.41 -66.73
CA PHE A 46 -9.37 -7.55 -68.17
C PHE A 46 -7.88 -7.51 -68.43
N VAL A 47 -7.35 -8.50 -69.16
CA VAL A 47 -5.93 -8.62 -69.46
C VAL A 47 -5.71 -8.29 -70.93
N ASP A 48 -4.95 -7.24 -71.22
CA ASP A 48 -4.50 -6.92 -72.57
C ASP A 48 -3.15 -7.60 -72.83
N GLU A 49 -3.20 -8.80 -73.41
CA GLU A 49 -2.02 -9.62 -73.72
C GLU A 49 -1.00 -8.90 -74.61
N LYS A 50 -1.45 -7.97 -75.45
CA LYS A 50 -0.55 -7.22 -76.34
C LYS A 50 0.27 -6.19 -75.57
N ILE A 51 -0.32 -5.53 -74.57
CA ILE A 51 0.44 -4.67 -73.64
C ILE A 51 1.47 -5.53 -72.89
N LEU A 52 1.06 -6.71 -72.40
CA LEU A 52 1.97 -7.58 -71.64
C LEU A 52 3.13 -8.11 -72.48
N SER A 53 2.90 -8.48 -73.74
CA SER A 53 3.95 -8.99 -74.63
C SER A 53 5.05 -7.96 -74.90
N ASP A 54 4.69 -6.67 -74.86
CA ASP A 54 5.59 -5.56 -75.19
C ASP A 54 6.37 -5.06 -73.95
N ILE A 55 6.16 -5.65 -72.76
CA ILE A 55 6.93 -5.36 -71.55
C ILE A 55 8.07 -6.38 -71.40
N GLU A 56 9.31 -5.96 -71.61
CA GLU A 56 10.49 -6.84 -71.58
C GLU A 56 10.75 -7.48 -70.20
N SER A 57 10.65 -6.71 -69.11
CA SER A 57 10.93 -7.24 -67.78
C SER A 57 9.82 -8.16 -67.27
N ASN A 58 10.17 -9.40 -66.96
CA ASN A 58 9.25 -10.38 -66.35
C ASN A 58 8.59 -9.85 -65.07
N TRP A 59 9.35 -9.14 -64.24
CA TRP A 59 8.81 -8.58 -63.00
C TRP A 59 7.79 -7.45 -63.29
N GLN A 60 8.13 -6.51 -64.16
CA GLN A 60 7.22 -5.42 -64.54
C GLN A 60 5.96 -5.96 -65.21
N ARG A 61 6.11 -6.94 -66.10
CA ARG A 61 5.00 -7.65 -66.75
C ARG A 61 4.08 -8.31 -65.73
N LYS A 62 4.64 -8.99 -64.73
CA LYS A 62 3.87 -9.60 -63.63
C LYS A 62 3.07 -8.56 -62.85
N MET A 63 3.63 -7.39 -62.55
CA MET A 63 2.92 -6.33 -61.83
C MET A 63 1.75 -5.76 -62.65
N VAL A 64 1.98 -5.47 -63.93
CA VAL A 64 0.92 -4.99 -64.84
C VAL A 64 -0.18 -6.04 -65.01
N HIS A 65 0.19 -7.30 -65.21
CA HIS A 65 -0.77 -8.40 -65.27
C HIS A 65 -1.58 -8.51 -63.97
N ALA A 66 -0.94 -8.39 -62.81
CA ALA A 66 -1.61 -8.48 -61.51
C ALA A 66 -2.67 -7.38 -61.32
N ASP A 67 -2.37 -6.14 -61.73
CA ASP A 67 -3.35 -5.04 -61.75
C ASP A 67 -4.50 -5.31 -62.72
N MET A 68 -4.22 -5.74 -63.95
CA MET A 68 -5.23 -6.06 -64.98
C MET A 68 -6.19 -7.17 -64.55
N SER A 69 -5.64 -8.24 -63.97
CA SER A 69 -6.38 -9.42 -63.50
C SER A 69 -7.02 -9.25 -62.12
N LYS A 70 -6.73 -8.15 -61.41
CA LYS A 70 -7.16 -7.90 -60.02
C LYS A 70 -6.69 -9.01 -59.07
N ALA A 71 -5.49 -9.54 -59.31
CA ALA A 71 -4.92 -10.67 -58.58
C ALA A 71 -4.66 -10.39 -57.10
N ILE A 72 -4.79 -9.13 -56.64
CA ILE A 72 -4.65 -8.79 -55.22
C ILE A 72 -5.57 -9.65 -54.34
N PHE A 73 -6.84 -9.83 -54.74
CA PHE A 73 -7.83 -10.53 -53.93
C PHE A 73 -7.47 -12.00 -53.73
N SER A 74 -7.06 -12.72 -54.77
CA SER A 74 -6.58 -14.10 -54.62
C SER A 74 -5.25 -14.16 -53.87
N SER A 75 -4.34 -13.21 -54.11
CA SER A 75 -3.04 -13.20 -53.43
C SER A 75 -3.13 -12.95 -51.93
N LEU A 76 -4.11 -12.16 -51.48
CA LEU A 76 -4.38 -11.94 -50.04
C LEU A 76 -4.99 -13.20 -49.40
N GLN A 77 -5.85 -13.92 -50.12
CA GLN A 77 -6.46 -15.17 -49.66
C GLN A 77 -5.43 -16.25 -49.34
N ASP A 78 -4.45 -16.42 -50.24
CA ASP A 78 -3.44 -17.48 -50.15
C ASP A 78 -2.24 -17.09 -49.27
N SER A 79 -2.24 -15.87 -48.73
CA SER A 79 -1.13 -15.32 -47.97
C SER A 79 -1.09 -15.85 -46.54
N ASN A 80 0.10 -16.26 -46.09
CA ASN A 80 0.38 -16.58 -44.68
C ASN A 80 0.98 -15.38 -43.92
N ALA A 81 0.73 -14.15 -44.38
CA ALA A 81 1.30 -12.95 -43.79
C ALA A 81 0.75 -12.67 -42.38
N ASP A 82 1.65 -12.16 -41.55
CA ASP A 82 1.35 -11.58 -40.25
C ASP A 82 0.85 -10.15 -40.39
N ILE A 83 1.40 -9.41 -41.37
CA ILE A 83 1.06 -8.01 -41.66
C ILE A 83 0.82 -7.78 -43.15
N PHE A 84 -0.22 -7.00 -43.47
CA PHE A 84 -0.41 -6.37 -44.78
C PHE A 84 0.02 -4.90 -44.70
N LEU A 85 1.21 -4.60 -45.20
CA LEU A 85 1.78 -3.25 -45.21
C LEU A 85 1.34 -2.51 -46.48
N ILE A 86 0.62 -1.41 -46.32
CA ILE A 86 0.04 -0.62 -47.41
C ILE A 86 0.68 0.76 -47.48
N ASP A 87 1.14 1.20 -48.66
CA ASP A 87 1.44 2.62 -48.93
C ASP A 87 0.71 3.12 -50.17
N LEU A 88 0.59 4.45 -50.26
CA LEU A 88 -0.19 5.12 -51.29
C LEU A 88 0.67 5.85 -52.33
N VAL A 89 1.99 5.62 -52.38
CA VAL A 89 2.86 6.36 -53.30
C VAL A 89 2.61 5.97 -54.76
N ASP A 90 2.13 4.75 -55.02
CA ASP A 90 1.69 4.31 -56.35
C ASP A 90 0.39 4.98 -56.82
N GLU A 91 -0.33 5.69 -55.95
CA GLU A 91 -1.46 6.54 -56.34
C GLU A 91 -1.03 7.75 -57.18
N ARG A 92 0.28 7.99 -57.35
CA ARG A 92 0.80 8.94 -58.33
C ARG A 92 0.51 8.55 -59.79
N PHE A 93 0.18 7.29 -60.06
CA PHE A 93 -0.10 6.85 -61.42
C PHE A 93 -1.48 7.33 -61.92
N SER A 94 -1.53 7.58 -63.22
CA SER A 94 -2.80 7.75 -63.94
C SER A 94 -3.50 6.39 -64.07
N VAL A 95 -4.81 6.40 -64.33
CA VAL A 95 -5.56 5.19 -64.69
C VAL A 95 -6.18 5.33 -66.07
N SER A 96 -6.26 4.23 -66.81
CA SER A 96 -6.92 4.18 -68.11
C SER A 96 -8.23 3.41 -67.99
N ILE A 97 -9.30 3.95 -68.55
CA ILE A 97 -10.62 3.31 -68.61
C ILE A 97 -10.85 2.76 -70.01
N ASN A 98 -11.20 1.48 -70.09
CA ASN A 98 -11.69 0.81 -71.30
C ASN A 98 -12.96 0.01 -70.96
N GLY A 99 -14.12 0.51 -71.37
CA GLY A 99 -15.41 -0.08 -71.00
C GLY A 99 -15.62 -0.13 -69.47
N LYS A 100 -15.76 -1.34 -68.92
CA LYS A 100 -15.90 -1.59 -67.46
C LYS A 100 -14.57 -1.90 -66.76
N SER A 101 -13.47 -1.90 -67.51
CA SER A 101 -12.14 -2.25 -67.03
C SER A 101 -11.32 -0.99 -66.81
N ILE A 102 -10.52 -1.00 -65.75
CA ILE A 102 -9.65 0.11 -65.36
C ILE A 102 -8.28 -0.47 -65.06
N HIS A 103 -7.25 0.08 -65.68
CA HIS A 103 -5.86 -0.32 -65.46
C HIS A 103 -5.06 0.85 -64.90
N THR A 104 -4.13 0.54 -64.02
CA THR A 104 -3.12 1.50 -63.58
C THR A 104 -2.10 1.69 -64.70
N VAL A 105 -1.90 2.94 -65.11
CA VAL A 105 -0.96 3.31 -66.18
C VAL A 105 0.41 3.53 -65.54
N SER A 106 1.04 2.44 -65.12
CA SER A 106 2.43 2.47 -64.65
C SER A 106 3.39 2.91 -65.76
N SER A 107 4.63 3.24 -65.41
CA SER A 107 5.64 3.66 -66.39
C SER A 107 5.86 2.63 -67.51
N GLU A 108 5.74 1.35 -67.18
CA GLU A 108 5.93 0.23 -68.11
C GLU A 108 4.70 0.01 -68.98
N TYR A 109 3.50 0.06 -68.40
CA TYR A 109 2.24 0.06 -69.15
C TYR A 109 2.24 1.20 -70.17
N LYS A 110 2.64 2.40 -69.75
CA LYS A 110 2.68 3.59 -70.60
C LYS A 110 3.60 3.42 -71.81
N LYS A 111 4.74 2.73 -71.65
CA LYS A 111 5.67 2.44 -72.75
C LYS A 111 5.14 1.38 -73.71
N ALA A 112 4.40 0.39 -73.20
CA ALA A 112 3.80 -0.70 -73.98
C ALA A 112 2.45 -0.36 -74.62
N LEU A 113 1.88 0.82 -74.34
CA LEU A 113 0.55 1.22 -74.82
C LEU A 113 0.57 1.47 -76.34
N TYR A 114 -0.16 0.64 -77.09
CA TYR A 114 -0.18 0.67 -78.57
C TYR A 114 -1.45 1.32 -79.17
N ARG A 115 -2.49 1.60 -78.36
CA ARG A 115 -3.74 2.24 -78.80
C ARG A 115 -4.18 3.40 -77.91
N PRO A 116 -3.40 4.49 -77.77
CA PRO A 116 -3.70 5.56 -76.81
C PRO A 116 -5.08 6.20 -76.98
N ASN A 117 -5.66 6.18 -78.19
CA ASN A 117 -6.96 6.79 -78.49
C ASN A 117 -8.19 5.95 -78.09
N GLU A 118 -8.02 4.66 -77.76
CA GLU A 118 -9.11 3.78 -77.31
C GLU A 118 -9.31 3.82 -75.78
N TYR A 119 -8.34 4.39 -75.06
CA TYR A 119 -8.33 4.42 -73.60
C TYR A 119 -8.58 5.84 -73.08
N LYS A 120 -9.61 6.03 -72.23
CA LYS A 120 -9.79 7.31 -71.53
C LYS A 120 -8.80 7.39 -70.38
N LEU A 121 -7.77 8.23 -70.52
CA LEU A 121 -6.79 8.49 -69.47
C LEU A 121 -7.35 9.45 -68.42
N ILE A 122 -7.34 9.03 -67.16
CA ILE A 122 -7.65 9.87 -66.00
C ILE A 122 -6.36 10.13 -65.22
N LYS A 123 -5.98 11.40 -65.12
CA LYS A 123 -4.74 11.84 -64.48
C LYS A 123 -4.88 11.87 -62.94
N PRO A 124 -3.76 11.93 -62.19
CA PRO A 124 -3.78 12.29 -60.78
C PRO A 124 -4.55 13.60 -60.54
N PHE A 125 -5.14 13.74 -59.35
CA PHE A 125 -5.96 14.88 -58.92
C PHE A 125 -7.31 15.08 -59.63
N ASP A 126 -7.65 14.26 -60.61
CA ASP A 126 -8.98 14.30 -61.24
C ASP A 126 -10.06 13.81 -60.25
N SER A 127 -11.14 14.57 -60.10
CA SER A 127 -12.29 14.19 -59.26
C SER A 127 -12.90 12.83 -59.62
N GLN A 128 -12.88 12.46 -60.91
CA GLN A 128 -13.33 11.14 -61.37
C GLN A 128 -12.42 10.04 -60.82
N ARG A 129 -11.10 10.28 -60.76
CA ARG A 129 -10.13 9.34 -60.17
C ARG A 129 -10.45 9.10 -58.70
N ARG A 130 -10.73 10.15 -57.94
CA ARG A 130 -11.07 10.06 -56.51
C ARG A 130 -12.33 9.21 -56.28
N SER A 131 -13.36 9.37 -57.12
CA SER A 131 -14.56 8.51 -57.06
C SER A 131 -14.26 7.05 -57.34
N LEU A 132 -13.40 6.76 -58.33
CA LEU A 132 -12.96 5.39 -58.64
C LEU A 132 -12.11 4.80 -57.52
N TRP A 133 -11.22 5.60 -56.94
CA TRP A 133 -10.37 5.23 -55.83
C TRP A 133 -11.20 4.83 -54.60
N LEU A 134 -12.23 5.61 -54.24
CA LEU A 134 -13.16 5.29 -53.15
C LEU A 134 -13.86 3.93 -53.36
N LYS A 135 -14.33 3.64 -54.59
CA LYS A 135 -14.93 2.32 -54.89
C LYS A 135 -13.93 1.18 -54.76
N GLY A 136 -12.67 1.43 -55.13
CA GLY A 136 -11.59 0.48 -54.94
C GLY A 136 -11.27 0.23 -53.47
N LEU A 137 -11.17 1.30 -52.68
CA LEU A 137 -10.97 1.24 -51.23
C LEU A 137 -12.12 0.49 -50.56
N GLU A 138 -13.37 0.80 -50.89
CA GLU A 138 -14.55 0.12 -50.37
C GLU A 138 -14.47 -1.39 -50.63
N LYS A 139 -14.21 -1.79 -51.87
CA LYS A 139 -14.08 -3.20 -52.26
C LYS A 139 -12.92 -3.91 -51.55
N LEU A 140 -11.75 -3.28 -51.46
CA LEU A 140 -10.59 -3.84 -50.77
C LEU A 140 -10.86 -3.97 -49.26
N SER A 141 -11.44 -2.94 -48.65
CA SER A 141 -11.72 -2.91 -47.22
C SER A 141 -12.76 -3.95 -46.84
N GLN A 142 -13.85 -4.07 -47.61
CA GLN A 142 -14.87 -5.09 -47.42
C GLN A 142 -14.24 -6.50 -47.50
N TYR A 143 -13.40 -6.75 -48.51
CA TYR A 143 -12.71 -8.04 -48.64
C TYR A 143 -11.81 -8.36 -47.43
N LEU A 144 -11.01 -7.39 -46.97
CA LEU A 144 -10.14 -7.56 -45.80
C LEU A 144 -10.94 -7.82 -44.52
N ILE A 145 -12.08 -7.15 -44.35
CA ILE A 145 -12.97 -7.33 -43.20
C ILE A 145 -13.63 -8.72 -43.25
N ASP A 146 -14.24 -9.09 -44.38
CA ASP A 146 -14.94 -10.37 -44.56
C ASP A 146 -14.00 -11.58 -44.42
N SER A 147 -12.73 -11.39 -44.79
CA SER A 147 -11.68 -12.42 -44.65
C SER A 147 -11.03 -12.45 -43.26
N GLY A 148 -11.47 -11.60 -42.32
CA GLY A 148 -10.88 -11.48 -40.98
C GLY A 148 -9.45 -10.92 -40.96
N LEU A 149 -8.99 -10.32 -42.07
CA LEU A 149 -7.63 -9.80 -42.25
C LEU A 149 -7.50 -8.32 -41.86
N GLY A 150 -8.62 -7.61 -41.64
CA GLY A 150 -8.61 -6.17 -41.35
C GLY A 150 -7.73 -5.77 -40.15
N HIS A 151 -7.61 -6.62 -39.13
CA HIS A 151 -6.75 -6.38 -37.97
C HIS A 151 -5.25 -6.50 -38.27
N LYS A 152 -4.86 -7.10 -39.40
CA LYS A 152 -3.48 -7.27 -39.87
C LYS A 152 -2.97 -6.11 -40.74
N VAL A 153 -3.81 -5.11 -40.99
CA VAL A 153 -3.49 -4.01 -41.90
C VAL A 153 -2.67 -2.95 -41.19
N VAL A 154 -1.51 -2.62 -41.78
CA VAL A 154 -0.64 -1.52 -41.36
C VAL A 154 -0.47 -0.55 -42.52
N ILE A 155 -0.81 0.71 -42.31
CA ILE A 155 -0.68 1.79 -43.29
C ILE A 155 0.63 2.53 -43.05
N ASN A 156 1.49 2.56 -44.05
CA ASN A 156 2.67 3.41 -44.07
C ASN A 156 2.26 4.84 -44.45
N GLN A 157 1.99 5.67 -43.44
CA GLN A 157 1.51 7.04 -43.61
C GLN A 157 2.68 7.97 -43.90
N VAL A 158 3.12 7.97 -45.15
CA VAL A 158 4.26 8.74 -45.63
C VAL A 158 3.81 9.87 -46.57
N TYR A 159 4.47 11.02 -46.46
CA TYR A 159 4.23 12.21 -47.27
C TYR A 159 5.49 12.55 -48.08
N TRP A 160 5.29 13.14 -49.25
CA TRP A 160 6.38 13.56 -50.13
C TRP A 160 7.09 14.78 -49.54
N THR A 161 8.39 14.88 -49.78
CA THR A 161 9.23 15.97 -49.28
C THR A 161 10.13 16.50 -50.39
N LEU A 162 10.45 17.79 -50.34
CA LEU A 162 11.54 18.38 -51.12
C LEU A 162 12.79 18.62 -50.26
N ASP A 163 12.74 18.29 -48.98
CA ASP A 163 13.87 18.47 -48.08
C ASP A 163 14.96 17.44 -48.37
N CYS A 164 16.20 17.92 -48.34
CA CYS A 164 17.38 17.12 -48.56
C CYS A 164 18.57 17.73 -47.81
N ASP A 165 19.49 16.87 -47.36
CA ASP A 165 20.66 17.26 -46.56
C ASP A 165 21.61 18.25 -47.30
N ASP A 166 21.43 18.44 -48.61
CA ASP A 166 22.30 19.24 -49.47
C ASP A 166 21.50 20.17 -50.40
N LYS A 167 21.25 21.40 -49.94
CA LYS A 167 20.44 22.44 -50.61
C LYS A 167 20.94 22.85 -52.00
N SER A 168 22.14 22.43 -52.42
CA SER A 168 22.66 22.69 -53.77
C SER A 168 21.99 21.83 -54.86
N SER A 169 21.23 20.81 -54.48
CA SER A 169 20.69 19.77 -55.36
C SER A 169 19.25 20.00 -55.84
N MET A 170 18.58 21.07 -55.38
CA MET A 170 17.17 21.33 -55.70
C MET A 170 16.90 21.58 -57.20
N GLN A 171 17.93 21.86 -58.01
CA GLN A 171 17.80 22.06 -59.46
C GLN A 171 17.46 20.79 -60.27
N HIS A 172 17.42 19.61 -59.64
CA HIS A 172 17.21 18.32 -60.33
C HIS A 172 15.86 17.63 -60.08
N SER A 173 14.96 18.19 -59.26
CA SER A 173 13.60 17.63 -59.10
C SER A 173 12.75 17.91 -60.34
N LEU A 174 12.15 16.86 -60.92
CA LEU A 174 11.13 17.00 -61.97
C LEU A 174 9.77 17.47 -61.43
N TYR A 175 9.60 17.47 -60.10
CA TYR A 175 8.37 17.86 -59.42
C TYR A 175 8.48 19.28 -58.85
N SER A 176 7.49 20.11 -59.16
CA SER A 176 7.35 21.44 -58.52
C SER A 176 6.87 21.30 -57.08
N GLU A 177 7.18 22.29 -56.25
CA GLU A 177 6.67 22.40 -54.88
C GLU A 177 5.13 22.34 -54.84
N GLU A 178 4.46 23.00 -55.78
CA GLU A 178 3.01 22.92 -55.95
C GLU A 178 2.52 21.48 -56.20
N TYR A 179 3.21 20.70 -57.03
CA TYR A 179 2.84 19.31 -57.29
C TYR A 179 3.03 18.43 -56.04
N VAL A 180 4.12 18.62 -55.30
CA VAL A 180 4.39 17.90 -54.04
C VAL A 180 3.31 18.23 -53.01
N ASN A 181 2.95 19.52 -52.87
CA ASN A 181 1.89 19.95 -51.96
C ASN A 181 0.52 19.36 -52.35
N ASN A 182 0.16 19.39 -53.63
CA ASN A 182 -1.08 18.77 -54.12
C ASN A 182 -1.10 17.25 -53.91
N SER A 183 0.05 16.58 -54.06
CA SER A 183 0.20 15.16 -53.77
C SER A 183 -0.03 14.85 -52.29
N ASN A 184 0.52 15.67 -51.39
CA ASN A 184 0.33 15.52 -49.94
C ASN A 184 -1.12 15.81 -49.51
N ILE A 185 -1.80 16.78 -50.13
CA ILE A 185 -3.23 17.03 -49.91
C ILE A 185 -4.07 15.81 -50.32
N GLU A 186 -3.77 15.20 -51.46
CA GLU A 186 -4.48 13.98 -51.89
C GLU A 186 -4.19 12.79 -50.97
N LEU A 187 -2.93 12.62 -50.54
CA LEU A 187 -2.53 11.59 -49.58
C LEU A 187 -3.28 11.75 -48.26
N ASP A 188 -3.39 12.98 -47.74
CA ASP A 188 -4.10 13.26 -46.50
C ASP A 188 -5.59 12.88 -46.58
N PHE A 189 -6.24 13.25 -47.70
CA PHE A 189 -7.60 12.78 -48.00
C PHE A 189 -7.69 11.25 -48.00
N MET A 190 -6.78 10.57 -48.69
CA MET A 190 -6.80 9.10 -48.80
C MET A 190 -6.54 8.41 -47.45
N TYR A 191 -5.59 8.89 -46.64
CA TYR A 191 -5.35 8.36 -45.29
C TYR A 191 -6.57 8.57 -44.37
N SER A 192 -7.23 9.73 -44.47
CA SER A 192 -8.47 10.02 -43.76
C SER A 192 -9.57 9.02 -44.13
N GLU A 193 -9.77 8.75 -45.43
CA GLU A 193 -10.76 7.77 -45.88
C GLU A 193 -10.40 6.34 -45.45
N ILE A 194 -9.14 5.91 -45.58
CA ILE A 194 -8.72 4.59 -45.09
C ILE A 194 -9.06 4.40 -43.62
N SER A 195 -8.84 5.41 -42.77
CA SER A 195 -9.16 5.31 -41.34
C SER A 195 -10.66 5.09 -41.06
N LYS A 196 -11.54 5.52 -41.97
CA LYS A 196 -12.99 5.31 -41.87
C LYS A 196 -13.40 3.91 -42.32
N TYR A 197 -12.85 3.42 -43.44
CA TYR A 197 -13.19 2.09 -43.98
C TYR A 197 -12.49 0.94 -43.25
N LEU A 198 -11.33 1.20 -42.64
CA LEU A 198 -10.53 0.25 -41.87
C LEU A 198 -10.19 0.81 -40.48
N PRO A 199 -11.17 0.89 -39.56
CA PRO A 199 -10.98 1.52 -38.24
C PRO A 199 -9.97 0.80 -37.35
N ASN A 200 -9.67 -0.47 -37.64
CA ASN A 200 -8.69 -1.28 -36.91
C ASN A 200 -7.28 -1.23 -37.54
N ALA A 201 -7.10 -0.55 -38.67
CA ALA A 201 -5.78 -0.42 -39.29
C ALA A 201 -4.86 0.42 -38.39
N ARG A 202 -3.59 0.01 -38.33
CA ARG A 202 -2.55 0.72 -37.59
C ARG A 202 -1.70 1.55 -38.54
N PHE A 203 -1.12 2.65 -38.07
CA PHE A 203 -0.43 3.61 -38.93
C PHE A 203 1.03 3.78 -38.47
N ILE A 204 1.97 3.65 -39.42
CA ILE A 204 3.35 4.14 -39.26
C ILE A 204 3.34 5.62 -39.59
N ARG A 205 3.91 6.46 -38.71
CA ARG A 205 3.91 7.92 -38.86
C ARG A 205 5.29 8.51 -38.64
N TYR A 206 5.63 9.52 -39.43
CA TYR A 206 6.93 10.18 -39.37
C TYR A 206 6.75 11.62 -38.88
N THR A 207 7.74 12.14 -38.16
CA THR A 207 7.82 13.57 -37.86
C THR A 207 8.27 14.32 -39.12
N GLU A 208 7.80 15.55 -39.31
CA GLU A 208 8.11 16.34 -40.52
C GLU A 208 9.62 16.45 -40.76
N ASN A 209 10.39 16.71 -39.70
CA ASN A 209 11.86 16.86 -39.77
C ASN A 209 12.60 15.56 -40.12
N MET A 210 11.93 14.40 -40.11
CA MET A 210 12.55 13.11 -40.46
C MET A 210 12.51 12.83 -41.96
N LEU A 211 11.52 13.37 -42.68
CA LEU A 211 11.29 13.08 -44.10
C LEU A 211 12.28 13.86 -44.97
N ASN A 212 13.36 13.20 -45.37
CA ASN A 212 14.42 13.75 -46.25
C ASN A 212 14.71 12.81 -47.41
N ILE A 213 14.99 13.37 -48.59
CA ILE A 213 15.34 12.63 -49.82
C ILE A 213 16.78 12.07 -49.72
N ASP A 214 16.98 10.82 -50.16
CA ASP A 214 18.32 10.27 -50.44
C ASP A 214 18.77 10.66 -51.85
N LYS A 215 19.78 11.52 -51.97
CA LYS A 215 20.30 11.92 -53.28
C LYS A 215 20.94 10.79 -54.08
N SER A 216 21.40 9.76 -53.38
CA SER A 216 22.02 8.56 -53.94
C SER A 216 21.05 7.38 -54.01
N HIS A 217 19.74 7.64 -53.89
CA HIS A 217 18.75 6.57 -53.93
C HIS A 217 18.87 5.79 -55.24
N LYS A 218 18.87 4.46 -55.13
CA LYS A 218 19.05 3.52 -56.26
C LYS A 218 18.02 3.67 -57.39
N TRP A 219 16.88 4.32 -57.12
CA TRP A 219 15.81 4.59 -58.09
C TRP A 219 15.79 6.03 -58.63
N GLY A 220 16.79 6.85 -58.27
CA GLY A 220 16.91 8.24 -58.69
C GLY A 220 16.45 9.25 -57.64
N PHE A 221 16.65 10.54 -57.92
CA PHE A 221 16.27 11.65 -57.05
C PHE A 221 14.78 11.98 -57.21
N GLU A 222 13.92 11.55 -56.27
CA GLU A 222 12.48 11.81 -56.32
C GLU A 222 11.92 12.17 -54.93
N PRO A 223 10.83 12.95 -54.81
CA PRO A 223 10.26 13.43 -53.54
C PRO A 223 9.78 12.36 -52.54
N PHE A 224 9.81 11.09 -52.94
CA PHE A 224 9.39 9.92 -52.17
C PHE A 224 10.50 8.87 -52.04
N HIS A 225 11.73 9.20 -52.43
CA HIS A 225 12.91 8.34 -52.27
C HIS A 225 13.71 8.74 -51.04
N PHE A 226 13.25 8.25 -49.88
CA PHE A 226 13.72 8.74 -48.59
C PHE A 226 15.08 8.20 -48.15
N SER A 227 15.74 8.96 -47.27
CA SER A 227 16.96 8.59 -46.56
C SER A 227 16.83 7.31 -45.76
N LYS A 228 17.97 6.68 -45.47
CA LYS A 228 18.03 5.45 -44.65
C LYS A 228 17.40 5.63 -43.28
N ASN A 229 17.41 6.84 -42.71
CA ASN A 229 16.79 7.11 -41.40
C ASN A 229 15.28 6.86 -41.43
N VAL A 230 14.59 7.28 -42.49
CA VAL A 230 13.16 7.01 -42.69
C VAL A 230 12.91 5.50 -42.82
N GLN A 231 13.79 4.81 -43.56
CA GLN A 231 13.71 3.35 -43.74
C GLN A 231 13.88 2.59 -42.42
N PHE A 232 14.83 2.98 -41.58
CA PHE A 232 15.01 2.40 -40.24
C PHE A 232 13.81 2.65 -39.33
N GLU A 233 13.24 3.85 -39.36
CA GLU A 233 12.06 4.18 -38.56
C GLU A 233 10.83 3.37 -38.98
N GLN A 234 10.64 3.14 -40.28
CA GLN A 234 9.58 2.26 -40.78
C GLN A 234 9.69 0.86 -40.17
N LEU A 235 10.87 0.24 -40.24
CA LEU A 235 11.09 -1.11 -39.68
C LEU A 235 10.89 -1.15 -38.17
N ARG A 236 11.37 -0.12 -37.45
CA ARG A 236 11.22 0.01 -36.00
C ARG A 236 9.74 0.06 -35.60
N GLN A 237 8.96 0.94 -36.23
CA GLN A 237 7.53 1.07 -35.95
C GLN A 237 6.77 -0.18 -36.37
N LEU A 238 7.10 -0.80 -37.50
CA LEU A 238 6.45 -2.03 -37.95
C LEU A 238 6.64 -3.18 -36.95
N LYS A 239 7.86 -3.35 -36.43
CA LYS A 239 8.17 -4.35 -35.38
C LYS A 239 7.38 -4.08 -34.10
N LYS A 240 7.28 -2.81 -33.70
CA LYS A 240 6.52 -2.39 -32.53
C LYS A 240 5.02 -2.65 -32.71
N ILE A 241 4.48 -2.28 -33.87
CA ILE A 241 3.08 -2.52 -34.23
C ILE A 241 2.78 -4.02 -34.17
N PHE A 242 3.63 -4.87 -34.73
CA PHE A 242 3.45 -6.32 -34.66
C PHE A 242 3.36 -6.82 -33.21
N LEU A 243 4.31 -6.42 -32.37
CA LEU A 243 4.34 -6.81 -30.95
C LEU A 243 3.06 -6.37 -30.21
N ASP A 244 2.60 -5.14 -30.46
CA ASP A 244 1.36 -4.64 -29.88
C ASP A 244 0.12 -5.40 -30.43
N MET A 245 0.18 -5.98 -31.64
CA MET A 245 -0.89 -6.85 -32.17
C MET A 245 -0.89 -8.20 -31.46
N GLU A 246 0.28 -8.77 -31.19
CA GLU A 246 0.41 -10.01 -30.40
C GLU A 246 -0.11 -9.79 -28.98
N LEU A 247 0.23 -8.66 -28.35
CA LEU A 247 -0.24 -8.33 -27.00
C LEU A 247 -1.76 -8.17 -26.91
N ASP A 248 -2.40 -7.58 -27.94
CA ASP A 248 -3.86 -7.48 -28.02
C ASP A 248 -4.53 -8.87 -28.03
N GLN A 249 -3.88 -9.90 -28.59
CA GLN A 249 -4.42 -11.28 -28.61
C GLN A 249 -4.43 -11.95 -27.24
N TYR A 250 -3.59 -11.50 -26.29
CA TYR A 250 -3.58 -12.05 -24.92
C TYR A 250 -4.74 -11.52 -24.05
N GLY A 251 -5.58 -10.62 -24.56
CA GLY A 251 -6.72 -10.06 -23.82
C GLY A 251 -6.30 -9.22 -22.61
N LEU A 252 -5.11 -8.61 -22.66
CA LEU A 252 -4.62 -7.73 -21.60
C LEU A 252 -5.29 -6.36 -21.67
N ASP A 253 -5.61 -5.80 -20.50
CA ASP A 253 -6.05 -4.42 -20.40
C ASP A 253 -4.90 -3.46 -20.73
N TYR A 254 -5.23 -2.26 -21.21
CA TYR A 254 -4.26 -1.20 -21.40
C TYR A 254 -4.82 0.18 -21.03
N ILE A 255 -3.92 1.09 -20.68
CA ILE A 255 -4.19 2.53 -20.69
C ILE A 255 -3.42 3.19 -21.82
N LYS A 256 -3.85 4.39 -22.24
CA LYS A 256 -3.18 5.18 -23.27
C LYS A 256 -2.87 6.59 -22.83
N ASP A 257 -1.84 7.18 -23.42
CA ASP A 257 -1.56 8.60 -23.31
C ASP A 257 -2.30 9.39 -24.40
N TYR A 258 -2.02 10.70 -24.51
CA TYR A 258 -2.65 11.58 -25.49
C TYR A 258 -2.16 11.33 -26.93
N GLN A 259 -0.98 10.71 -27.09
CA GLN A 259 -0.43 10.33 -28.40
C GLN A 259 -0.89 8.93 -28.84
N GLY A 260 -1.64 8.22 -27.99
CA GLY A 260 -2.15 6.88 -28.26
C GLY A 260 -1.18 5.74 -27.90
N ARG A 261 -0.04 6.04 -27.28
CA ARG A 261 0.92 5.04 -26.78
C ARG A 261 0.28 4.27 -25.62
N ARG A 262 0.42 2.95 -25.62
CA ARG A 262 -0.29 2.04 -24.71
C ARG A 262 0.62 1.48 -23.63
N MET A 263 0.10 1.34 -22.42
CA MET A 263 0.71 0.51 -21.37
C MET A 263 -0.22 -0.63 -21.05
N TYR A 264 0.18 -1.84 -21.43
CA TYR A 264 -0.54 -3.07 -21.13
C TYR A 264 -0.30 -3.50 -19.69
N TYR A 265 -1.30 -4.11 -19.08
CA TYR A 265 -1.19 -4.62 -17.71
C TYR A 265 -2.12 -5.79 -17.44
N ARG A 266 -1.74 -6.62 -16.46
CA ARG A 266 -2.63 -7.57 -15.79
C ARG A 266 -3.02 -6.99 -14.44
N TYR A 267 -4.30 -7.02 -14.11
CA TYR A 267 -4.79 -6.67 -12.78
C TYR A 267 -5.56 -7.84 -12.18
N LYS A 268 -5.18 -8.25 -10.97
CA LYS A 268 -5.89 -9.28 -10.22
C LYS A 268 -6.27 -8.73 -8.84
N PRO A 269 -7.57 -8.48 -8.59
CA PRO A 269 -8.01 -8.01 -7.27
C PRO A 269 -7.86 -9.11 -6.22
N ALA A 270 -7.67 -8.69 -4.97
CA ALA A 270 -7.80 -9.55 -3.80
C ALA A 270 -9.26 -9.98 -3.61
N LYS A 271 -9.52 -10.94 -2.71
CA LYS A 271 -10.89 -11.36 -2.36
C LYS A 271 -11.76 -10.19 -1.85
N ASP A 272 -11.14 -9.22 -1.20
CA ASP A 272 -11.76 -7.98 -0.72
C ASP A 272 -10.95 -6.80 -1.24
N GLU A 273 -11.24 -6.36 -2.48
CA GLU A 273 -10.45 -5.37 -3.20
C GLU A 273 -10.30 -4.05 -2.42
N ASN A 274 -11.37 -3.57 -1.80
CA ASN A 274 -11.43 -2.24 -1.19
C ASN A 274 -10.62 -2.11 0.10
N HIS A 275 -10.41 -3.22 0.83
CA HIS A 275 -9.74 -3.19 2.14
C HIS A 275 -8.31 -3.73 2.11
N LYS A 276 -7.85 -4.23 0.97
CA LYS A 276 -6.49 -4.78 0.79
C LYS A 276 -5.57 -3.79 0.08
N PRO A 277 -4.25 -3.81 0.36
CA PRO A 277 -3.30 -2.91 -0.27
C PRO A 277 -3.06 -3.29 -1.74
N LEU A 278 -2.42 -2.40 -2.49
CA LEU A 278 -1.96 -2.64 -3.86
C LEU A 278 -0.49 -3.06 -3.87
N LEU A 279 -0.18 -4.19 -4.50
CA LEU A 279 1.16 -4.63 -4.85
C LEU A 279 1.39 -4.48 -6.36
N VAL A 280 2.43 -3.75 -6.73
CA VAL A 280 2.83 -3.57 -8.13
C VAL A 280 4.10 -4.37 -8.40
N ILE A 281 4.07 -5.25 -9.40
CA ILE A 281 5.18 -6.14 -9.77
C ILE A 281 5.74 -5.71 -11.12
N LEU A 282 6.97 -5.20 -11.12
CA LEU A 282 7.66 -4.73 -12.31
C LEU A 282 8.64 -5.77 -12.82
N HIS A 283 8.52 -6.14 -14.10
CA HIS A 283 9.39 -7.12 -14.73
C HIS A 283 10.80 -6.57 -15.03
N GLY A 284 11.76 -7.50 -15.21
CA GLY A 284 13.12 -7.20 -15.65
C GLY A 284 13.23 -7.04 -17.16
N HIS A 285 14.43 -6.71 -17.64
CA HIS A 285 14.73 -6.56 -19.07
C HIS A 285 14.57 -7.90 -19.83
N THR A 286 13.72 -7.95 -20.85
CA THR A 286 13.42 -9.18 -21.60
C THR A 286 12.82 -8.90 -22.97
N TYR A 287 13.14 -9.72 -23.98
CA TYR A 287 12.59 -9.61 -25.34
C TYR A 287 11.12 -10.06 -25.45
N ASN A 288 10.61 -10.79 -24.45
CA ASN A 288 9.24 -11.31 -24.41
C ASN A 288 8.63 -11.07 -23.03
N SER A 289 8.31 -9.81 -22.74
CA SER A 289 7.70 -9.42 -21.47
C SER A 289 6.32 -10.06 -21.32
N LYS A 290 6.24 -11.16 -20.57
CA LYS A 290 4.97 -11.75 -20.15
C LYS A 290 4.62 -11.26 -18.74
N PRO A 291 3.36 -10.89 -18.47
CA PRO A 291 2.97 -10.50 -17.12
C PRO A 291 3.16 -11.69 -16.18
N SER A 292 3.80 -11.46 -15.04
CA SER A 292 3.86 -12.43 -13.94
C SER A 292 2.45 -12.93 -13.62
N MET A 293 2.29 -14.25 -13.43
CA MET A 293 1.05 -14.89 -13.03
C MET A 293 0.92 -15.02 -11.51
N TYR A 294 1.78 -14.35 -10.74
CA TYR A 294 1.74 -14.39 -9.28
C TYR A 294 0.38 -13.93 -8.73
N GLU A 295 -0.06 -14.61 -7.68
CA GLU A 295 -1.33 -14.36 -7.01
C GLU A 295 -1.13 -14.46 -5.50
N ASN A 296 -1.81 -13.59 -4.76
CA ASN A 296 -1.77 -13.59 -3.31
C ASN A 296 -3.10 -13.06 -2.80
N GLY A 297 -3.78 -13.83 -1.93
CA GLY A 297 -5.10 -13.47 -1.43
C GLY A 297 -5.12 -12.26 -0.48
N LYS A 298 -3.95 -11.77 -0.04
CA LYS A 298 -3.80 -10.65 0.90
C LYS A 298 -3.69 -9.29 0.23
N VAL A 299 -3.39 -9.21 -1.07
CA VAL A 299 -3.09 -7.94 -1.77
C VAL A 299 -3.71 -7.90 -3.17
N ASN A 300 -4.10 -6.71 -3.62
CA ASN A 300 -4.45 -6.47 -5.03
C ASN A 300 -3.15 -6.46 -5.84
N ILE A 301 -3.11 -7.14 -7.00
CA ILE A 301 -1.87 -7.30 -7.78
C ILE A 301 -2.02 -6.59 -9.12
N LEU A 302 -1.12 -5.66 -9.39
CA LEU A 302 -0.96 -4.96 -10.66
C LEU A 302 0.38 -5.35 -11.29
N VAL A 303 0.34 -5.84 -12.52
CA VAL A 303 1.52 -6.27 -13.29
C VAL A 303 1.53 -5.53 -14.63
N PRO A 304 2.11 -4.32 -14.69
CA PRO A 304 2.25 -3.58 -15.94
C PRO A 304 3.36 -4.16 -16.81
N ILE A 305 3.38 -3.76 -18.08
CA ILE A 305 4.38 -4.19 -19.06
C ILE A 305 5.06 -2.96 -19.66
N ASP A 306 6.39 -2.93 -19.56
CA ASP A 306 7.27 -2.03 -20.28
C ASP A 306 7.78 -2.76 -21.54
N ASN A 307 7.15 -2.48 -22.67
CA ASN A 307 7.49 -3.02 -23.99
C ASN A 307 8.06 -1.94 -24.91
N TYR A 308 8.81 -1.00 -24.32
CA TYR A 308 9.49 0.10 -25.01
C TYR A 308 11.00 -0.05 -24.87
N GLY A 309 11.76 0.93 -25.35
CA GLY A 309 13.22 0.89 -25.37
C GLY A 309 13.75 0.10 -26.56
N VAL A 310 15.07 -0.01 -26.64
CA VAL A 310 15.75 -0.75 -27.73
C VAL A 310 15.20 -2.16 -27.81
N ASN A 311 14.81 -2.61 -29.00
CA ASN A 311 14.21 -3.93 -29.23
C ASN A 311 12.94 -4.24 -28.41
N ASN A 312 12.24 -3.22 -27.88
CA ASN A 312 11.03 -3.38 -27.06
C ASN A 312 11.23 -4.22 -25.79
N CYS A 313 12.46 -4.30 -25.27
CA CYS A 313 12.80 -5.16 -24.14
C CYS A 313 12.82 -4.45 -22.78
N GLY A 314 12.29 -3.22 -22.75
CA GLY A 314 12.11 -2.39 -21.57
C GLY A 314 12.93 -1.10 -21.63
N SER A 315 12.37 -0.04 -21.06
CA SER A 315 12.89 1.32 -21.02
C SER A 315 13.12 1.79 -19.57
N TRP A 316 13.43 0.85 -18.67
CA TRP A 316 13.60 1.07 -17.23
C TRP A 316 12.43 1.81 -16.58
N TRP A 317 11.21 1.60 -17.10
CA TRP A 317 9.99 2.25 -16.62
C TRP A 317 10.01 3.79 -16.75
N LEU A 318 10.92 4.32 -17.57
CA LEU A 318 11.10 5.75 -17.79
C LEU A 318 10.45 6.19 -19.09
N GLY A 319 10.87 5.64 -20.23
CA GLY A 319 10.43 6.06 -21.56
C GLY A 319 11.60 6.11 -22.54
N GLU A 320 11.43 6.82 -23.66
CA GLU A 320 12.44 6.86 -24.72
C GLU A 320 12.75 8.31 -25.09
N ASN A 321 13.99 8.58 -25.49
CA ASN A 321 14.42 9.88 -26.01
C ASN A 321 14.14 11.08 -25.07
N GLY A 322 14.15 10.86 -23.76
CA GLY A 322 14.01 11.90 -22.74
C GLY A 322 12.60 12.42 -22.51
N ASP A 323 11.57 11.81 -23.08
CA ASP A 323 10.18 12.26 -22.91
C ASP A 323 9.47 11.69 -21.67
N PHE A 324 10.07 10.66 -21.06
CA PHE A 324 9.62 9.95 -19.87
C PHE A 324 8.14 9.50 -19.86
N PHE A 325 7.57 9.17 -21.03
CA PHE A 325 6.14 8.87 -21.12
C PHE A 325 5.73 7.56 -20.41
N VAL A 326 6.63 6.57 -20.34
CA VAL A 326 6.37 5.29 -19.65
C VAL A 326 6.24 5.54 -18.16
N LYS A 327 7.07 6.43 -17.59
CA LYS A 327 6.96 6.87 -16.20
C LYS A 327 5.58 7.46 -15.91
N ASP A 328 5.13 8.38 -16.76
CA ASP A 328 3.84 9.06 -16.59
C ASP A 328 2.65 8.11 -16.72
N LEU A 329 2.69 7.21 -17.72
CA LEU A 329 1.68 6.15 -17.87
C LEU A 329 1.64 5.23 -16.66
N LEU A 330 2.79 4.74 -16.19
CA LEU A 330 2.85 3.85 -15.03
C LEU A 330 2.28 4.53 -13.79
N GLN A 331 2.71 5.76 -13.49
CA GLN A 331 2.21 6.49 -12.32
C GLN A 331 0.70 6.75 -12.41
N LYS A 332 0.19 7.09 -13.61
CA LYS A 332 -1.25 7.23 -13.86
C LYS A 332 -1.99 5.91 -13.60
N LEU A 333 -1.49 4.80 -14.12
CA LEU A 333 -2.07 3.48 -13.92
C LEU A 333 -2.11 3.08 -12.45
N ILE A 334 -0.99 3.26 -11.73
CA ILE A 334 -0.91 2.92 -10.30
C ILE A 334 -1.93 3.74 -9.52
N ARG A 335 -2.02 5.06 -9.72
CA ARG A 335 -3.01 5.92 -9.04
C ARG A 335 -4.45 5.47 -9.31
N LEU A 336 -4.77 5.14 -10.56
CA LEU A 336 -6.12 4.66 -10.93
C LEU A 336 -6.50 3.37 -10.21
N LYS A 337 -5.56 2.45 -9.99
CA LYS A 337 -5.81 1.20 -9.27
C LYS A 337 -5.75 1.39 -7.75
N LEU A 338 -4.82 2.19 -7.25
CA LEU A 338 -4.66 2.47 -5.81
C LEU A 338 -5.92 3.10 -5.22
N ASN A 339 -6.60 3.98 -5.96
CA ASN A 339 -7.88 4.59 -5.54
C ASN A 339 -9.03 3.60 -5.33
N LYS A 340 -8.88 2.33 -5.75
CA LYS A 340 -9.85 1.25 -5.51
C LYS A 340 -9.50 0.35 -4.33
N THR A 341 -8.40 0.66 -3.64
CA THR A 341 -7.84 -0.15 -2.54
C THR A 341 -7.90 0.63 -1.24
N ASN A 342 -7.33 0.08 -0.16
CA ASN A 342 -7.20 0.80 1.12
C ASN A 342 -6.16 1.96 1.10
N GLY A 343 -5.57 2.26 -0.06
CA GLY A 343 -4.62 3.35 -0.26
C GLY A 343 -3.16 2.99 0.03
N SER A 344 -2.86 1.82 0.60
CA SER A 344 -1.49 1.39 0.86
C SER A 344 -0.85 0.77 -0.39
N LEU A 345 0.34 1.25 -0.77
CA LEU A 345 1.08 0.83 -1.96
C LEU A 345 2.36 0.06 -1.58
N PHE A 346 2.59 -1.06 -2.25
CA PHE A 346 3.81 -1.85 -2.19
C PHE A 346 4.38 -2.04 -3.59
N MET A 347 5.69 -1.95 -3.74
CA MET A 347 6.37 -2.14 -5.02
C MET A 347 7.31 -3.33 -4.95
N TRP A 348 7.37 -4.10 -6.03
CA TRP A 348 8.30 -5.21 -6.17
C TRP A 348 8.93 -5.18 -7.56
N GLY A 349 10.22 -5.44 -7.65
CA GLY A 349 10.88 -5.61 -8.93
C GLY A 349 12.27 -6.24 -8.86
N SER A 350 12.75 -6.72 -10.00
CA SER A 350 14.10 -7.29 -10.13
C SER A 350 14.85 -6.67 -11.31
N SER A 351 16.16 -6.42 -11.16
CA SER A 351 16.99 -5.86 -12.22
C SER A 351 16.37 -4.54 -12.72
N MET A 352 15.93 -4.47 -13.97
CA MET A 352 15.20 -3.31 -14.52
C MET A 352 13.93 -2.97 -13.72
N GLY A 353 13.19 -4.00 -13.29
CA GLY A 353 12.03 -3.82 -12.42
C GLY A 353 12.43 -3.30 -11.05
N GLY A 354 13.63 -3.64 -10.57
CA GLY A 354 14.16 -3.14 -9.29
C GLY A 354 14.40 -1.63 -9.33
N TYR A 355 15.00 -1.13 -10.42
CA TYR A 355 15.09 0.32 -10.68
C TYR A 355 13.70 0.96 -10.62
N GLY A 356 12.75 0.42 -11.39
CA GLY A 356 11.39 0.97 -11.45
C GLY A 356 10.69 0.94 -10.10
N ALA A 357 10.86 -0.14 -9.33
CA ALA A 357 10.22 -0.30 -8.03
C ALA A 357 10.72 0.77 -7.04
N LEU A 358 12.03 1.07 -7.07
CA LEU A 358 12.63 2.13 -6.25
C LEU A 358 12.17 3.51 -6.69
N HIS A 359 12.34 3.86 -7.97
CA HIS A 359 11.97 5.17 -8.51
C HIS A 359 10.49 5.49 -8.27
N HIS A 360 9.61 4.59 -8.68
CA HIS A 360 8.16 4.80 -8.56
C HIS A 360 7.65 4.63 -7.14
N GLY A 361 8.29 3.77 -6.33
CA GLY A 361 7.97 3.63 -4.92
C GLY A 361 8.25 4.90 -4.13
N ILE A 362 9.40 5.55 -4.38
CA ILE A 362 9.72 6.85 -3.80
C ILE A 362 8.74 7.92 -4.30
N SER A 363 8.56 8.01 -5.62
CA SER A 363 7.72 9.05 -6.25
C SER A 363 6.25 9.00 -5.84
N LEU A 364 5.73 7.80 -5.51
CA LEU A 364 4.33 7.59 -5.16
C LEU A 364 4.08 7.39 -3.65
N GLY A 365 5.11 7.50 -2.81
CA GLY A 365 4.97 7.32 -1.35
C GLY A 365 4.54 5.90 -0.98
N ALA A 366 5.18 4.89 -1.58
CA ALA A 366 4.93 3.50 -1.23
C ALA A 366 5.26 3.23 0.25
N LYS A 367 4.55 2.29 0.87
CA LYS A 367 4.83 1.85 2.24
C LYS A 367 6.13 1.03 2.31
N ALA A 368 6.36 0.18 1.30
CA ALA A 368 7.62 -0.52 1.13
C ALA A 368 7.92 -0.85 -0.33
N VAL A 369 9.22 -1.03 -0.59
CA VAL A 369 9.76 -1.44 -1.89
C VAL A 369 10.67 -2.64 -1.69
N TYR A 370 10.42 -3.72 -2.43
CA TYR A 370 11.35 -4.84 -2.56
C TYR A 370 12.06 -4.78 -3.92
N ALA A 371 13.39 -4.66 -3.91
CA ALA A 371 14.20 -4.59 -5.10
C ALA A 371 15.29 -5.69 -5.10
N ASN A 372 15.17 -6.62 -6.05
CA ASN A 372 16.16 -7.68 -6.26
C ASN A 372 17.17 -7.26 -7.33
N ILE A 373 18.47 -7.36 -7.02
CA ILE A 373 19.61 -6.99 -7.88
C ILE A 373 19.39 -5.70 -8.70
N PRO A 374 18.86 -4.62 -8.11
CA PRO A 374 18.43 -3.46 -8.87
C PRO A 374 19.59 -2.80 -9.63
N GLN A 375 19.31 -2.24 -10.81
CA GLN A 375 20.17 -1.19 -11.33
C GLN A 375 19.79 0.12 -10.65
N ILE A 376 20.72 0.74 -9.96
CA ILE A 376 20.59 2.02 -9.27
C ILE A 376 21.13 3.14 -10.16
N ARG A 377 22.28 2.91 -10.79
CA ARG A 377 22.95 3.78 -11.78
C ARG A 377 22.88 3.16 -13.16
N LEU A 378 22.15 3.80 -14.06
CA LEU A 378 21.99 3.33 -15.44
C LEU A 378 23.25 3.63 -16.26
N LEU A 379 23.68 4.89 -16.35
CA LEU A 379 24.92 5.32 -17.02
C LEU A 379 26.05 5.58 -16.01
N GLY A 380 27.30 5.52 -16.47
CA GLY A 380 28.48 5.82 -15.65
C GLY A 380 28.89 4.71 -14.68
N SER A 381 28.34 3.50 -14.83
CA SER A 381 28.77 2.30 -14.10
C SER A 381 29.54 1.35 -15.00
N THR A 382 30.39 0.51 -14.41
CA THR A 382 31.12 -0.56 -15.10
C THR A 382 30.16 -1.50 -15.82
N TYR A 383 28.99 -1.77 -15.23
CA TYR A 383 27.94 -2.57 -15.85
C TYR A 383 27.37 -1.93 -17.12
N SER A 384 27.18 -0.60 -17.09
CA SER A 384 26.80 0.19 -18.25
C SER A 384 27.84 0.07 -19.36
N ASP A 385 29.09 0.42 -19.04
CA ASP A 385 30.17 0.55 -20.01
C ASP A 385 30.55 -0.78 -20.67
N LYS A 386 30.33 -1.91 -19.98
CA LYS A 386 30.61 -3.26 -20.50
C LYS A 386 29.50 -3.87 -21.37
N GLY A 387 28.42 -3.13 -21.65
CA GLY A 387 27.48 -3.53 -22.70
C GLY A 387 26.03 -3.09 -22.54
N MET A 388 25.65 -2.55 -21.38
CA MET A 388 24.27 -2.09 -21.14
C MET A 388 24.02 -0.64 -21.55
N LYS A 389 25.09 0.13 -21.77
CA LYS A 389 25.03 1.53 -22.25
C LYS A 389 24.11 1.72 -23.45
N LYS A 390 24.14 0.79 -24.40
CA LYS A 390 23.28 0.78 -25.60
C LYS A 390 21.78 0.72 -25.31
N PHE A 391 21.37 0.19 -24.14
CA PHE A 391 19.98 0.15 -23.71
C PHE A 391 19.60 1.36 -22.86
N PHE A 392 20.57 1.91 -22.11
CA PHE A 392 20.35 3.04 -21.21
C PHE A 392 20.40 4.40 -21.90
N GLU A 393 21.37 4.66 -22.77
CA GLU A 393 21.51 5.96 -23.46
C GLU A 393 20.23 6.38 -24.20
N PRO A 394 19.53 5.48 -24.95
CA PRO A 394 18.31 5.86 -25.65
C PRO A 394 17.16 6.31 -24.75
N ILE A 395 17.19 6.04 -23.45
CA ILE A 395 16.17 6.52 -22.51
C ILE A 395 16.24 8.04 -22.37
N PHE A 396 17.44 8.61 -22.36
CA PHE A 396 17.66 10.03 -22.08
C PHE A 396 17.70 10.92 -23.33
N GLY A 397 17.93 10.33 -24.50
CA GLY A 397 18.07 11.09 -25.73
C GLY A 397 19.28 12.03 -25.68
N GLN A 398 19.07 13.33 -25.96
CA GLN A 398 20.15 14.32 -26.02
C GLN A 398 20.54 14.92 -24.66
N CYS A 399 19.70 14.79 -23.64
CA CYS A 399 19.91 15.43 -22.34
C CYS A 399 19.73 14.42 -21.21
N ILE A 400 20.81 14.14 -20.47
CA ILE A 400 20.79 13.20 -19.36
C ILE A 400 20.21 13.90 -18.12
N ARG A 401 19.12 13.34 -17.59
CA ARG A 401 18.56 13.69 -16.29
C ARG A 401 19.25 12.87 -15.22
N GLU A 402 20.16 13.49 -14.47
CA GLU A 402 21.00 12.80 -13.48
C GLU A 402 20.18 12.13 -12.36
N ASP A 403 19.08 12.74 -11.95
CA ASP A 403 18.15 12.21 -10.96
C ASP A 403 17.41 10.95 -11.44
N TYR A 404 17.17 10.81 -12.74
CA TYR A 404 16.65 9.56 -13.31
C TYR A 404 17.76 8.59 -13.69
N ASN A 405 18.97 9.06 -13.93
CA ASN A 405 20.11 8.20 -14.19
C ASN A 405 20.59 7.45 -12.93
N ASP A 406 20.50 8.10 -11.77
CA ASP A 406 21.00 7.59 -10.49
C ASP A 406 19.95 7.78 -9.37
N ILE A 407 19.37 6.68 -8.88
CA ILE A 407 18.35 6.71 -7.81
C ILE A 407 18.92 7.26 -6.48
N GLY A 408 20.23 7.14 -6.24
CA GLY A 408 20.88 7.77 -5.09
C GLY A 408 20.78 9.30 -5.15
N LEU A 409 20.98 9.88 -6.34
CA LEU A 409 20.77 11.32 -6.56
C LEU A 409 19.28 11.69 -6.47
N TYR A 410 18.39 10.82 -6.95
CA TYR A 410 16.95 11.00 -6.82
C TYR A 410 16.51 11.13 -5.35
N ILE A 411 17.07 10.30 -4.46
CA ILE A 411 16.83 10.40 -3.01
C ILE A 411 17.29 11.76 -2.48
N ASP A 412 18.53 12.15 -2.79
CA ASP A 412 19.10 13.41 -2.32
C ASP A 412 18.24 14.61 -2.77
N GLU A 413 17.79 14.63 -4.02
CA GLU A 413 16.91 15.68 -4.55
C GLU A 413 15.52 15.64 -3.92
N THR A 414 14.93 14.45 -3.76
CA THR A 414 13.60 14.29 -3.17
C THR A 414 13.58 14.77 -1.71
N LYS A 415 14.60 14.41 -0.92
CA LYS A 415 14.72 14.83 0.48
C LYS A 415 14.97 16.34 0.59
N LYS A 416 15.79 16.92 -0.30
CA LYS A 416 15.99 18.39 -0.36
C LYS A 416 14.70 19.16 -0.67
N ASN A 417 13.89 18.66 -1.61
CA ASN A 417 12.69 19.37 -2.07
C ASN A 417 11.49 19.20 -1.13
N ASN A 418 11.35 18.03 -0.50
CA ASN A 418 10.13 17.66 0.24
C ASN A 418 10.35 17.41 1.74
N GLY A 419 11.57 17.61 2.26
CA GLY A 419 11.91 17.32 3.66
C GLY A 419 11.90 15.82 4.00
N ASP A 420 11.60 15.50 5.26
CA ASP A 420 11.36 14.12 5.71
C ASP A 420 9.98 13.64 5.22
N ASN A 421 9.87 13.51 3.90
CA ASN A 421 8.75 12.83 3.28
C ASN A 421 8.77 11.36 3.72
N ASN A 422 7.61 10.72 3.85
CA ASN A 422 7.52 9.34 4.33
C ASN A 422 8.07 8.36 3.26
N PHE A 423 9.40 8.19 3.23
CA PHE A 423 10.08 7.27 2.32
C PHE A 423 9.67 5.82 2.64
N PRO A 424 9.61 4.93 1.62
CA PRO A 424 9.30 3.52 1.85
C PRO A 424 10.36 2.83 2.71
N MET A 425 9.96 1.78 3.43
CA MET A 425 10.93 0.79 3.90
C MET A 425 11.51 0.04 2.69
N PHE A 426 12.83 0.12 2.51
CA PHE A 426 13.51 -0.54 1.40
C PHE A 426 13.95 -1.96 1.78
N PHE A 427 13.66 -2.94 0.94
CA PHE A 427 14.18 -4.31 1.04
C PHE A 427 15.04 -4.59 -0.19
N ILE A 428 16.36 -4.63 -0.01
CA ILE A 428 17.33 -4.77 -1.10
C ILE A 428 18.02 -6.13 -0.99
N ALA A 429 17.87 -6.96 -2.03
CA ALA A 429 18.53 -8.26 -2.13
C ALA A 429 19.55 -8.25 -3.27
N GLN A 430 20.81 -8.55 -2.96
CA GLN A 430 21.90 -8.51 -3.94
C GLN A 430 22.72 -9.81 -3.96
N SER A 431 23.17 -10.21 -5.14
CA SER A 431 24.16 -11.28 -5.35
C SER A 431 25.58 -10.80 -5.06
N ARG A 432 26.37 -11.56 -4.29
CA ARG A 432 27.77 -11.24 -3.97
C ARG A 432 28.67 -11.32 -5.20
N PHE A 433 28.44 -12.29 -6.08
CA PHE A 433 29.29 -12.60 -7.23
C PHE A 433 28.54 -12.34 -8.55
N ASP A 434 28.04 -11.11 -8.71
CA ASP A 434 27.43 -10.62 -9.95
C ASP A 434 28.51 -10.10 -10.93
N TYR A 435 28.13 -9.30 -11.92
CA TYR A 435 29.07 -8.60 -12.80
C TYR A 435 30.12 -7.80 -12.02
N GLU A 436 31.25 -7.52 -12.68
CA GLU A 436 32.34 -6.74 -12.10
C GLU A 436 31.83 -5.39 -11.54
N LYS A 437 32.16 -5.13 -10.28
CA LYS A 437 31.77 -3.94 -9.50
C LYS A 437 30.26 -3.70 -9.35
N TYR A 438 29.42 -4.65 -9.74
CA TYR A 438 27.97 -4.46 -9.72
C TYR A 438 27.44 -4.28 -8.29
N LEU A 439 27.92 -5.07 -7.33
CA LEU A 439 27.54 -4.94 -5.93
C LEU A 439 27.87 -3.53 -5.40
N GLU A 440 29.10 -3.10 -5.64
CA GLU A 440 29.69 -1.85 -5.15
C GLU A 440 29.04 -0.61 -5.78
N GLU A 441 28.88 -0.60 -7.10
CA GLU A 441 28.37 0.57 -7.85
C GLU A 441 26.85 0.68 -7.86
N GLN A 442 26.13 -0.40 -7.51
CA GLN A 442 24.67 -0.44 -7.51
C GLN A 442 24.13 -0.49 -6.08
N SER A 443 23.93 -1.69 -5.52
CA SER A 443 23.19 -1.86 -4.27
C SER A 443 23.92 -1.36 -3.02
N LEU A 444 25.26 -1.50 -2.94
CA LEU A 444 26.04 -1.03 -1.79
C LEU A 444 26.12 0.49 -1.79
N TYR A 445 26.30 1.08 -2.97
CA TYR A 445 26.19 2.52 -3.15
C TYR A 445 24.81 3.05 -2.71
N PHE A 446 23.72 2.39 -3.12
CA PHE A 446 22.37 2.76 -2.69
C PHE A 446 22.18 2.62 -1.18
N PHE A 447 22.67 1.53 -0.58
CA PHE A 447 22.62 1.34 0.86
C PHE A 447 23.31 2.48 1.62
N ASN A 448 24.50 2.89 1.19
CA ASN A 448 25.20 4.03 1.78
C ASN A 448 24.40 5.34 1.61
N LYS A 449 23.77 5.55 0.45
CA LYS A 449 22.88 6.70 0.23
C LYS A 449 21.67 6.72 1.15
N CYS A 450 21.07 5.56 1.44
CA CYS A 450 20.02 5.45 2.45
C CYS A 450 20.53 5.81 3.84
N LEU A 451 21.71 5.35 4.24
CA LEU A 451 22.31 5.71 5.53
C LEU A 451 22.62 7.20 5.64
N GLU A 452 23.22 7.80 4.61
CA GLU A 452 23.50 9.25 4.53
C GLU A 452 22.24 10.11 4.71
N ASN A 453 21.09 9.61 4.25
CA ASN A 453 19.80 10.29 4.32
C ASN A 453 18.92 9.78 5.48
N GLU A 454 19.45 8.97 6.41
CA GLU A 454 18.71 8.42 7.55
C GLU A 454 17.43 7.66 7.16
N LEU A 455 17.48 6.89 6.08
CA LEU A 455 16.34 6.13 5.54
C LEU A 455 16.33 4.67 6.02
N ASN A 456 15.13 4.14 6.28
CA ASN A 456 14.93 2.76 6.71
C ASN A 456 15.20 1.75 5.58
N ILE A 457 16.11 0.81 5.83
CA ILE A 457 16.54 -0.16 4.82
C ILE A 457 16.89 -1.53 5.44
N SER A 458 16.43 -2.60 4.82
CA SER A 458 16.87 -3.97 4.99
C SER A 458 17.75 -4.36 3.79
N TYR A 459 19.01 -4.71 4.04
CA TYR A 459 19.98 -5.03 3.00
C TYR A 459 20.57 -6.42 3.18
N GLU A 460 20.40 -7.28 2.18
CA GLU A 460 20.88 -8.66 2.19
C GLU A 460 21.77 -8.95 0.99
N VAL A 461 23.00 -9.42 1.28
CA VAL A 461 23.95 -9.88 0.26
C VAL A 461 24.05 -11.40 0.31
N PHE A 462 23.65 -12.06 -0.78
CA PHE A 462 23.64 -13.51 -0.90
C PHE A 462 24.94 -14.01 -1.52
N PRO A 463 25.55 -15.10 -1.01
CA PRO A 463 26.75 -15.71 -1.58
C PRO A 463 26.43 -16.54 -2.85
N LYS A 464 25.68 -15.95 -3.79
CA LYS A 464 25.29 -16.54 -5.07
C LYS A 464 26.12 -15.91 -6.20
N LYS A 465 26.22 -16.63 -7.33
CA LYS A 465 26.85 -16.16 -8.56
C LYS A 465 25.79 -15.78 -9.59
N GLY A 466 26.07 -14.72 -10.34
CA GLY A 466 25.28 -14.29 -11.49
C GLY A 466 24.10 -13.39 -11.15
N HIS A 467 23.48 -12.89 -12.21
CA HIS A 467 22.41 -11.91 -12.20
C HIS A 467 21.04 -12.60 -12.21
N SER A 468 20.61 -13.09 -11.05
CA SER A 468 19.42 -13.94 -10.92
C SER A 468 18.52 -13.57 -9.73
N LEU A 469 17.36 -14.18 -9.64
CA LEU A 469 16.44 -13.94 -8.53
C LEU A 469 17.00 -14.51 -7.21
N MET A 470 17.20 -13.67 -6.19
CA MET A 470 17.76 -14.13 -4.90
C MET A 470 16.74 -14.94 -4.10
N MET A 471 15.48 -14.48 -4.10
CA MET A 471 14.34 -15.11 -3.45
C MET A 471 13.13 -15.16 -4.41
N PRO A 472 12.37 -16.27 -4.45
CA PRO A 472 11.10 -16.32 -5.17
C PRO A 472 10.15 -15.18 -4.80
N VAL A 473 9.34 -14.72 -5.76
CA VAL A 473 8.41 -13.58 -5.59
C VAL A 473 7.54 -13.75 -4.34
N ASN A 474 6.95 -14.94 -4.15
CA ASN A 474 6.11 -15.23 -2.99
C ASN A 474 6.86 -15.03 -1.66
N VAL A 475 8.07 -15.58 -1.54
CA VAL A 475 8.88 -15.48 -0.32
C VAL A 475 9.26 -14.02 -0.03
N SER A 476 9.69 -13.28 -1.05
CA SER A 476 10.05 -11.87 -0.90
C SER A 476 8.86 -10.97 -0.55
N VAL A 477 7.69 -11.24 -1.14
CA VAL A 477 6.45 -10.49 -0.86
C VAL A 477 5.97 -10.79 0.55
N ASP A 478 5.96 -12.06 0.97
CA ASP A 478 5.57 -12.43 2.33
C ASP A 478 6.51 -11.82 3.37
N LYS A 479 7.82 -11.76 3.10
CA LYS A 479 8.78 -11.07 3.97
C LYS A 479 8.49 -9.58 4.09
N MET A 480 8.26 -8.89 2.97
CA MET A 480 7.96 -7.45 2.96
C MET A 480 6.64 -7.12 3.65
N LEU A 481 5.59 -7.93 3.43
CA LEU A 481 4.28 -7.73 4.07
C LEU A 481 4.33 -8.10 5.56
N GLY A 482 5.02 -9.19 5.91
CA GLY A 482 5.16 -9.68 7.28
C GLY A 482 5.81 -8.67 8.22
N TYR A 483 6.80 -7.90 7.74
CA TYR A 483 7.43 -6.83 8.52
C TYR A 483 6.40 -5.87 9.15
N PHE A 484 5.37 -5.48 8.40
CA PHE A 484 4.33 -4.57 8.90
C PHE A 484 3.22 -5.28 9.68
N GLU A 485 3.02 -6.59 9.48
CA GLU A 485 2.13 -7.40 10.33
C GLU A 485 2.77 -7.53 11.73
N ASP A 486 4.07 -7.81 11.81
CA ASP A 486 4.83 -7.97 13.05
C ASP A 486 5.02 -6.66 13.81
N GLU A 487 5.30 -5.56 13.10
CA GLU A 487 5.39 -4.22 13.71
C GLU A 487 4.06 -3.81 14.35
N ALA A 488 2.93 -4.04 13.65
CA ALA A 488 1.60 -3.78 14.19
C ALA A 488 1.27 -4.67 15.40
N ALA A 489 1.72 -5.93 15.39
CA ALA A 489 1.57 -6.82 16.53
C ALA A 489 2.41 -6.35 17.73
N THR A 490 3.66 -5.91 17.49
CA THR A 490 4.57 -5.43 18.54
C THR A 490 4.07 -4.16 19.20
N VAL A 491 3.62 -3.17 18.42
CA VAL A 491 3.03 -1.92 18.94
C VAL A 491 1.75 -2.20 19.73
N LYS A 492 0.97 -3.22 19.34
CA LYS A 492 -0.22 -3.63 20.08
C LYS A 492 0.13 -4.37 21.39
N LEU A 493 1.21 -5.15 21.40
CA LEU A 493 1.72 -5.82 22.61
C LEU A 493 2.26 -4.81 23.63
N GLU A 494 2.97 -3.77 23.17
CA GLU A 494 3.50 -2.72 24.07
C GLU A 494 2.39 -1.87 24.72
N LYS A 495 1.30 -1.60 24.01
CA LYS A 495 0.17 -0.82 24.56
C LYS A 495 -0.66 -1.54 25.63
N ASN A 496 -0.53 -2.86 25.75
CA ASN A 496 -1.32 -3.68 26.67
C ASN A 496 -0.47 -4.34 27.79
N ARG A 497 0.74 -3.82 28.05
CA ARG A 497 1.60 -4.32 29.14
C ARG A 497 1.20 -3.70 30.48
N ILE A 498 1.09 -4.53 31.52
CA ILE A 498 0.91 -4.11 32.92
C ILE A 498 2.09 -4.65 33.72
N ASP A 499 2.76 -3.76 34.46
CA ASP A 499 3.96 -4.12 35.23
C ASP A 499 3.61 -4.49 36.68
N THR A 500 2.55 -3.90 37.24
CA THR A 500 2.12 -4.11 38.63
C THR A 500 0.60 -4.10 38.75
N VAL A 501 0.06 -4.92 39.66
CA VAL A 501 -1.37 -4.94 39.99
C VAL A 501 -1.60 -4.64 41.47
N ILE A 502 -2.61 -3.84 41.80
CA ILE A 502 -2.97 -3.45 43.16
C ILE A 502 -4.47 -3.67 43.36
N TYR A 503 -4.82 -4.51 44.32
CA TYR A 503 -6.20 -4.87 44.63
C TYR A 503 -6.67 -4.29 45.97
N GLY A 504 -7.75 -3.51 45.95
CA GLY A 504 -8.50 -3.19 47.15
C GLY A 504 -9.49 -4.30 47.49
N LEU A 505 -9.63 -4.62 48.77
CA LEU A 505 -10.57 -5.60 49.31
C LEU A 505 -11.52 -4.92 50.29
N MET A 506 -12.81 -4.90 49.96
CA MET A 506 -13.85 -4.24 50.76
C MET A 506 -15.03 -5.17 51.00
N ASN A 507 -15.51 -5.22 52.24
CA ASN A 507 -16.80 -5.82 52.58
C ASN A 507 -17.81 -4.68 52.79
N PHE A 508 -18.74 -4.50 51.85
CA PHE A 508 -19.85 -3.57 52.02
C PHE A 508 -21.05 -4.29 52.62
N SER A 509 -21.24 -4.12 53.94
CA SER A 509 -22.43 -4.60 54.66
C SER A 509 -22.83 -6.06 54.35
N VAL A 510 -21.83 -6.95 54.37
CA VAL A 510 -21.98 -8.39 54.05
C VAL A 510 -22.67 -9.14 55.21
N LEU A 511 -23.53 -10.10 54.88
CA LEU A 511 -24.23 -10.97 55.83
C LEU A 511 -23.71 -12.41 55.77
N TYR A 512 -23.46 -13.02 56.93
CA TYR A 512 -23.13 -14.45 57.05
C TYR A 512 -24.00 -15.14 58.09
N ALA A 513 -24.57 -16.30 57.74
CA ALA A 513 -25.40 -17.10 58.64
C ALA A 513 -24.61 -17.77 59.79
N SER A 514 -23.30 -18.00 59.61
CA SER A 514 -22.47 -18.61 60.65
C SER A 514 -21.02 -18.18 60.57
N THR A 515 -20.63 -17.13 61.29
CA THR A 515 -19.23 -16.99 61.73
C THR A 515 -19.15 -16.36 63.12
N LYS A 516 -18.45 -17.04 64.05
CA LYS A 516 -18.04 -16.52 65.37
C LYS A 516 -17.05 -15.33 65.26
N ALA A 517 -16.81 -14.79 64.07
CA ALA A 517 -15.72 -13.87 63.76
C ALA A 517 -16.08 -12.38 63.85
N TYR A 518 -17.37 -12.03 63.79
CA TYR A 518 -17.82 -10.64 63.87
C TYR A 518 -18.49 -10.36 65.22
N LYS A 519 -18.11 -9.26 65.89
CA LYS A 519 -18.64 -8.87 67.22
C LYS A 519 -20.17 -8.70 67.25
N SER A 520 -20.76 -8.41 66.09
CA SER A 520 -22.20 -8.27 65.86
C SER A 520 -22.94 -9.61 65.73
N ALA A 521 -22.23 -10.73 65.55
CA ALA A 521 -22.78 -12.09 65.48
C ALA A 521 -22.99 -12.76 66.87
N ARG A 522 -22.95 -11.98 67.97
CA ARG A 522 -23.32 -12.47 69.32
C ARG A 522 -24.83 -12.40 69.61
N LYS A 523 -25.62 -11.87 68.68
CA LYS A 523 -27.09 -11.80 68.74
C LYS A 523 -27.71 -12.96 67.95
N GLU A 524 -28.99 -13.27 68.19
CA GLU A 524 -29.74 -14.15 67.28
C GLU A 524 -29.62 -13.61 65.84
N TYR A 525 -29.46 -14.50 64.86
CA TYR A 525 -29.13 -14.15 63.47
C TYR A 525 -30.04 -13.04 62.89
N GLU A 526 -31.33 -13.05 63.24
CA GLU A 526 -32.29 -12.04 62.81
C GLU A 526 -31.99 -10.64 63.35
N GLU A 527 -31.54 -10.51 64.60
CA GLU A 527 -31.14 -9.20 65.15
C GLU A 527 -29.84 -8.70 64.51
N TYR A 528 -28.90 -9.59 64.20
CA TYR A 528 -27.67 -9.26 63.47
C TYR A 528 -27.98 -8.75 62.07
N LYS A 529 -28.86 -9.46 61.35
CA LYS A 529 -29.37 -9.08 60.03
C LYS A 529 -30.03 -7.71 60.05
N GLN A 530 -30.92 -7.46 61.02
CA GLN A 530 -31.55 -6.14 61.20
C GLN A 530 -30.54 -5.03 61.45
N CYS A 531 -29.46 -5.29 62.22
CA CYS A 531 -28.42 -4.28 62.47
C CYS A 531 -27.60 -3.94 61.21
N ILE A 532 -27.22 -4.95 60.41
CA ILE A 532 -26.40 -4.74 59.21
C ILE A 532 -27.21 -4.07 58.09
N LEU A 533 -28.47 -4.48 57.92
CA LEU A 533 -29.39 -3.95 56.90
C LEU A 533 -30.19 -2.73 57.36
N ASP A 534 -29.86 -2.14 58.52
CA ASP A 534 -30.51 -0.91 58.99
C ASP A 534 -30.36 0.21 57.96
N LEU A 535 -31.48 0.81 57.54
CA LEU A 535 -31.50 1.82 56.48
C LEU A 535 -30.70 3.07 56.85
N GLY A 536 -30.65 3.44 58.13
CA GLY A 536 -29.85 4.57 58.60
C GLY A 536 -28.34 4.29 58.51
N ARG A 537 -27.93 3.08 58.90
CA ARG A 537 -26.55 2.60 58.75
C ARG A 537 -26.14 2.53 57.28
N LEU A 538 -26.96 1.91 56.43
CA LEU A 538 -26.66 1.76 55.00
C LEU A 538 -26.55 3.10 54.29
N LYS A 539 -27.45 4.05 54.59
CA LYS A 539 -27.43 5.38 53.97
C LYS A 539 -26.13 6.15 54.23
N ILE A 540 -25.58 6.05 55.45
CA ILE A 540 -24.31 6.71 55.79
C ILE A 540 -23.14 6.08 55.03
N ARG A 541 -23.07 4.73 55.00
CA ARG A 541 -22.00 4.00 54.30
C ARG A 541 -22.08 4.19 52.79
N GLU A 542 -23.29 4.19 52.24
CA GLU A 542 -23.55 4.50 50.84
C GLU A 542 -23.02 5.90 50.48
N LYS A 543 -23.35 6.93 51.27
CA LYS A 543 -22.82 8.28 51.04
C LYS A 543 -21.29 8.32 51.12
N ILE A 544 -20.69 7.75 52.18
CA ILE A 544 -19.22 7.76 52.32
C ILE A 544 -18.56 7.06 51.13
N LEU A 545 -19.06 5.88 50.75
CA LEU A 545 -18.52 5.10 49.64
C LEU A 545 -18.63 5.86 48.31
N PHE A 546 -19.84 6.30 47.93
CA PHE A 546 -20.09 6.88 46.61
C PHE A 546 -19.64 8.33 46.48
N ASP A 547 -19.70 9.13 47.55
CA ASP A 547 -19.39 10.56 47.49
C ASP A 547 -17.88 10.82 47.74
N TYR A 548 -17.16 9.88 48.38
CA TYR A 548 -15.75 10.07 48.72
C TYR A 548 -14.84 8.94 48.24
N THR A 549 -15.11 7.69 48.64
CA THR A 549 -14.17 6.59 48.39
C THR A 549 -14.05 6.19 46.91
N LEU A 550 -15.17 6.02 46.21
CA LEU A 550 -15.16 5.61 44.79
C LEU A 550 -14.62 6.70 43.85
N PRO A 551 -14.96 7.99 43.99
CA PRO A 551 -14.38 9.04 43.16
C PRO A 551 -12.85 9.12 43.24
N ILE A 552 -12.29 9.12 44.46
CA ILE A 552 -10.83 9.12 44.68
C ILE A 552 -10.19 7.88 44.04
N PHE A 553 -10.80 6.71 44.23
CA PHE A 553 -10.29 5.46 43.67
C PHE A 553 -10.28 5.47 42.14
N LEU A 554 -11.36 5.93 41.51
CA LEU A 554 -11.51 5.94 40.05
C LEU A 554 -10.55 6.93 39.38
N GLU A 555 -10.35 8.11 39.98
CA GLU A 555 -9.34 9.06 39.51
C GLU A 555 -7.94 8.42 39.52
N LYS A 556 -7.58 7.77 40.64
CA LYS A 556 -6.27 7.14 40.79
C LYS A 556 -6.09 5.92 39.91
N HIS A 557 -7.13 5.15 39.64
CA HIS A 557 -7.11 4.10 38.62
C HIS A 557 -6.74 4.68 37.24
N ASN A 558 -7.42 5.75 36.83
CA ASN A 558 -7.20 6.41 35.53
C ASN A 558 -5.81 7.05 35.40
N GLU A 559 -5.21 7.47 36.51
CA GLU A 559 -3.84 7.98 36.54
C GLU A 559 -2.81 6.84 36.43
N LEU A 560 -2.98 5.80 37.25
CA LEU A 560 -2.01 4.71 37.39
C LEU A 560 -1.98 3.78 36.17
N ILE A 561 -3.11 3.57 35.50
CA ILE A 561 -3.16 2.71 34.31
C ILE A 561 -2.30 3.26 33.17
N LYS A 562 -2.15 4.59 33.07
CA LYS A 562 -1.25 5.27 32.12
C LYS A 562 0.23 5.03 32.43
N LYS A 563 0.54 4.54 33.63
CA LYS A 563 1.88 4.17 34.10
C LYS A 563 2.04 2.64 34.17
N ASN A 564 1.21 1.87 33.44
CA ASN A 564 1.18 0.41 33.43
C ASN A 564 0.89 -0.24 34.81
N ILE A 565 0.18 0.46 35.70
CA ILE A 565 -0.20 -0.07 37.02
C ILE A 565 -1.72 -0.23 37.05
N LEU A 566 -2.20 -1.46 37.18
CA LEU A 566 -3.64 -1.72 37.33
C LEU A 566 -4.06 -1.63 38.80
N LEU A 567 -4.87 -0.62 39.13
CA LEU A 567 -5.50 -0.48 40.43
C LEU A 567 -6.97 -0.95 40.35
N LYS A 568 -7.38 -1.97 41.10
CA LYS A 568 -8.76 -2.51 41.03
C LYS A 568 -9.37 -2.76 42.41
N LEU A 569 -10.61 -2.33 42.63
CA LEU A 569 -11.31 -2.49 43.91
C LEU A 569 -12.34 -3.62 43.83
N ASN A 570 -12.16 -4.64 44.67
CA ASN A 570 -13.09 -5.75 44.83
C ASN A 570 -14.00 -5.48 46.02
N ILE A 571 -15.31 -5.38 45.78
CA ILE A 571 -16.31 -5.07 46.79
C ILE A 571 -17.25 -6.27 46.92
N ALA A 572 -17.18 -6.93 48.08
CA ALA A 572 -18.14 -7.96 48.45
C ALA A 572 -19.39 -7.31 49.04
N ILE A 573 -20.56 -7.64 48.51
CA ILE A 573 -21.87 -7.09 48.92
C ILE A 573 -22.83 -8.22 49.25
N SER A 574 -23.71 -8.01 50.24
CA SER A 574 -24.80 -8.95 50.51
C SER A 574 -25.83 -8.95 49.37
N ASP A 575 -26.28 -10.13 48.94
CA ASP A 575 -27.38 -10.26 47.96
C ASP A 575 -28.75 -9.80 48.51
N GLN A 576 -28.84 -9.55 49.81
CA GLN A 576 -30.03 -9.03 50.50
C GLN A 576 -30.00 -7.51 50.73
N LEU A 577 -29.06 -6.77 50.13
CA LEU A 577 -29.10 -5.30 50.17
C LEU A 577 -30.37 -4.76 49.48
N PRO A 578 -30.83 -3.54 49.85
CA PRO A 578 -31.93 -2.89 49.18
C PRO A 578 -31.75 -2.83 47.65
N VAL A 579 -32.82 -3.09 46.90
CA VAL A 579 -32.77 -3.19 45.42
C VAL A 579 -32.17 -1.95 44.76
N ASN A 580 -32.48 -0.76 45.27
CA ASN A 580 -31.92 0.50 44.76
C ASN A 580 -30.38 0.54 44.91
N LEU A 581 -29.84 0.01 46.01
CA LEU A 581 -28.40 -0.02 46.24
C LEU A 581 -27.72 -1.10 45.40
N LEU A 582 -28.34 -2.27 45.24
CA LEU A 582 -27.89 -3.30 44.30
C LEU A 582 -27.78 -2.75 42.87
N SER A 583 -28.80 -2.02 42.41
CA SER A 583 -28.79 -1.39 41.08
C SER A 583 -27.66 -0.36 40.93
N ARG A 584 -27.35 0.43 41.97
CA ARG A 584 -26.21 1.37 41.93
C ARG A 584 -24.88 0.65 41.77
N PHE A 585 -24.67 -0.48 42.44
CA PHE A 585 -23.46 -1.29 42.27
C PHE A 585 -23.38 -1.95 40.88
N ASP A 586 -24.51 -2.42 40.34
CA ASP A 586 -24.56 -2.96 38.99
C ASP A 586 -24.18 -1.88 37.95
N SER A 587 -24.71 -0.65 38.07
CA SER A 587 -24.33 0.50 37.21
C SER A 587 -22.86 0.89 37.35
N LEU A 588 -22.30 0.88 38.56
CA LEU A 588 -20.88 1.18 38.80
C LEU A 588 -19.96 0.25 37.99
N VAL A 589 -20.26 -1.04 37.96
CA VAL A 589 -19.46 -2.03 37.19
C VAL A 589 -19.67 -1.87 35.70
N GLU A 590 -20.90 -1.63 35.25
CA GLU A 590 -21.18 -1.44 33.82
C GLU A 590 -20.39 -0.27 33.24
N GLU A 591 -20.30 0.83 33.98
CA GLU A 591 -19.57 2.03 33.57
C GLU A 591 -18.05 1.91 33.75
N ASN A 592 -17.58 1.13 34.74
CA ASN A 592 -16.19 1.16 35.21
C ASN A 592 -15.60 -0.24 35.50
N LYS A 593 -15.89 -1.24 34.65
CA LYS A 593 -15.50 -2.66 34.82
C LYS A 593 -14.00 -2.94 34.99
N GLU A 594 -13.13 -2.04 34.54
CA GLU A 594 -11.67 -2.18 34.71
C GLU A 594 -11.23 -1.79 36.13
N ALA A 595 -11.93 -0.85 36.76
CA ALA A 595 -11.62 -0.33 38.09
C ALA A 595 -12.33 -1.08 39.22
N PHE A 596 -13.52 -1.64 38.98
CA PHE A 596 -14.34 -2.26 40.03
C PHE A 596 -14.74 -3.70 39.72
N ASN A 597 -14.85 -4.51 40.77
CA ASN A 597 -15.41 -5.84 40.75
C ASN A 597 -16.39 -6.01 41.91
N ILE A 598 -17.61 -6.47 41.63
CA ILE A 598 -18.66 -6.68 42.64
C ILE A 598 -18.87 -8.17 42.85
N ILE A 599 -18.69 -8.59 44.10
CA ILE A 599 -18.88 -9.97 44.53
C ILE A 599 -20.18 -10.06 45.32
N LYS A 600 -21.22 -10.67 44.74
CA LYS A 600 -22.49 -10.91 45.43
C LYS A 600 -22.32 -12.12 46.36
N VAL A 601 -22.52 -11.90 47.65
CA VAL A 601 -22.35 -12.88 48.72
C VAL A 601 -23.71 -13.26 49.28
N CYS A 602 -23.98 -14.57 49.35
CA CYS A 602 -25.18 -15.08 49.98
C CYS A 602 -24.89 -15.56 51.41
N GLU A 603 -25.91 -15.53 52.26
CA GLU A 603 -25.76 -15.80 53.70
C GLU A 603 -25.17 -17.19 54.04
N THR A 604 -25.35 -18.18 53.15
CA THR A 604 -24.92 -19.56 53.36
C THR A 604 -23.52 -19.88 52.83
N LYS A 605 -22.92 -18.99 52.02
CA LYS A 605 -21.62 -19.22 51.39
C LYS A 605 -20.75 -17.97 51.53
N PRO A 606 -19.84 -17.92 52.52
CA PRO A 606 -18.90 -16.81 52.62
C PRO A 606 -17.98 -16.79 51.39
N HIS A 607 -17.57 -15.61 50.97
CA HIS A 607 -16.59 -15.47 49.90
C HIS A 607 -15.18 -15.76 50.39
N ASP A 608 -14.32 -16.20 49.47
CA ASP A 608 -12.90 -16.38 49.70
C ASP A 608 -12.12 -15.34 48.88
N TRP A 609 -11.44 -14.43 49.57
CA TRP A 609 -10.64 -13.41 48.92
C TRP A 609 -9.48 -13.98 48.11
N GLN A 610 -8.92 -15.13 48.51
CA GLN A 610 -7.87 -15.78 47.74
C GLN A 610 -8.41 -16.30 46.42
N GLU A 611 -9.54 -17.00 46.43
CA GLU A 611 -10.19 -17.52 45.22
C GLU A 611 -10.56 -16.37 44.26
N ILE A 612 -11.08 -15.26 44.80
CA ILE A 612 -11.44 -14.07 44.00
C ILE A 612 -10.20 -13.47 43.34
N LEU A 613 -9.12 -13.24 44.10
CA LEU A 613 -7.91 -12.64 43.54
C LEU A 613 -7.23 -13.55 42.52
N GLU A 614 -7.18 -14.86 42.77
CA GLU A 614 -6.65 -15.82 41.80
C GLU A 614 -7.49 -15.86 40.52
N GLY A 615 -8.82 -15.78 40.64
CA GLY A 615 -9.72 -15.68 39.49
C GLY A 615 -9.50 -14.40 38.67
N GLU A 616 -9.39 -13.25 39.35
CA GLU A 616 -9.10 -11.96 38.70
C GLU A 616 -7.73 -11.97 38.01
N LEU A 617 -6.70 -12.50 38.67
CA LEU A 617 -5.35 -12.65 38.12
C LEU A 617 -5.28 -13.70 37.00
N ALA A 618 -6.16 -14.69 36.96
CA ALA A 618 -6.27 -15.59 35.81
C ALA A 618 -6.93 -14.92 34.60
N LEU A 619 -7.91 -14.04 34.85
CA LEU A 619 -8.63 -13.31 33.79
C LEU A 619 -7.83 -12.14 33.22
N ILE A 620 -7.04 -11.45 34.03
CA ILE A 620 -6.25 -10.29 33.60
C ILE A 620 -5.24 -10.68 32.50
N ASN A 621 -4.67 -11.90 32.55
CA ASN A 621 -3.76 -12.43 31.52
C ASN A 621 -4.41 -12.62 30.13
N LYS A 622 -5.74 -12.52 30.04
CA LYS A 622 -6.44 -12.53 28.75
C LYS A 622 -6.47 -11.16 28.09
N ASN A 623 -6.38 -10.09 28.89
CA ASN A 623 -6.58 -8.72 28.46
C ASN A 623 -5.25 -7.93 28.39
N TYR A 624 -4.27 -8.33 29.20
CA TYR A 624 -2.97 -7.68 29.31
C TYR A 624 -1.83 -8.69 29.18
N VAL A 625 -0.65 -8.20 28.80
CA VAL A 625 0.57 -9.00 28.62
C VAL A 625 1.39 -8.98 29.91
N PHE A 626 1.75 -10.17 30.41
CA PHE A 626 2.59 -10.36 31.59
C PHE A 626 3.76 -11.31 31.31
N ASP A 627 4.79 -11.22 32.14
CA ASP A 627 5.77 -12.29 32.30
C ASP A 627 5.13 -13.51 33.01
N ASP A 628 5.84 -14.65 33.09
CA ASP A 628 5.31 -15.90 33.68
C ASP A 628 4.80 -15.75 35.13
N GLU A 629 5.30 -14.74 35.84
CA GLU A 629 4.91 -14.37 37.20
C GLU A 629 4.74 -12.85 37.31
N ILE A 630 3.90 -12.40 38.24
CA ILE A 630 3.65 -10.98 38.50
C ILE A 630 3.65 -10.68 40.00
N LEU A 631 4.24 -9.54 40.37
CA LEU A 631 4.08 -8.96 41.70
C LEU A 631 2.79 -8.14 41.77
N PHE A 632 2.04 -8.35 42.85
CA PHE A 632 0.85 -7.59 43.12
C PHE A 632 0.75 -7.26 44.60
N CYS A 633 -0.07 -6.27 44.92
CA CYS A 633 -0.39 -5.90 46.29
C CYS A 633 -1.89 -6.01 46.53
N ASN A 634 -2.31 -6.45 47.72
CA ASN A 634 -3.71 -6.33 48.14
C ASN A 634 -3.82 -5.56 49.45
N PHE A 635 -4.84 -4.69 49.57
CA PHE A 635 -5.06 -3.86 50.75
C PHE A 635 -6.50 -3.91 51.22
N ARG A 636 -6.72 -3.61 52.50
CA ARG A 636 -8.06 -3.55 53.11
C ARG A 636 -8.62 -2.14 53.11
N LEU A 637 -9.92 -2.05 52.84
CA LEU A 637 -10.69 -0.83 53.03
C LEU A 637 -12.08 -1.20 53.55
N ASP A 638 -12.45 -0.62 54.69
CA ASP A 638 -13.80 -0.79 55.24
C ASP A 638 -14.77 0.18 54.53
N ASP A 639 -16.07 -0.16 54.49
CA ASP A 639 -17.11 0.55 53.71
C ASP A 639 -17.54 1.91 54.29
N ASP A 640 -16.99 2.31 55.44
CA ASP A 640 -17.15 3.62 56.08
C ASP A 640 -15.84 4.42 56.19
N ASP A 641 -14.71 3.90 55.71
CA ASP A 641 -13.41 4.58 55.77
C ASP A 641 -12.94 5.05 54.39
N VAL A 642 -12.01 6.01 54.37
CA VAL A 642 -11.51 6.64 53.14
C VAL A 642 -9.99 6.58 53.11
N LEU A 643 -9.40 6.13 51.99
CA LEU A 643 -7.96 6.22 51.72
C LEU A 643 -7.63 7.51 50.97
N SER A 644 -6.49 8.11 51.29
CA SER A 644 -6.05 9.35 50.64
C SER A 644 -5.54 9.11 49.22
N PRO A 645 -5.56 10.14 48.35
CA PRO A 645 -4.82 10.12 47.09
C PRO A 645 -3.33 9.72 47.29
N ALA A 646 -2.70 10.24 48.35
CA ALA A 646 -1.30 9.95 48.67
C ALA A 646 -1.05 8.46 48.99
N PHE A 647 -2.02 7.73 49.53
CA PHE A 647 -1.90 6.27 49.70
C PHE A 647 -1.72 5.59 48.34
N TYR A 648 -2.58 5.91 47.37
CA TYR A 648 -2.53 5.32 46.02
C TYR A 648 -1.29 5.73 45.24
N ASP A 649 -0.78 6.95 45.46
CA ASP A 649 0.44 7.44 44.82
C ASP A 649 1.70 6.72 45.33
N ASN A 650 1.73 6.36 46.61
CA ASN A 650 2.92 5.78 47.24
C ASN A 650 2.93 4.25 47.23
N ILE A 651 1.78 3.58 47.34
CA ILE A 651 1.71 2.12 47.41
C ILE A 651 2.44 1.37 46.27
N PRO A 652 2.46 1.83 44.99
CA PRO A 652 3.15 1.11 43.92
C PRO A 652 4.66 1.02 44.14
N SER A 653 5.27 2.02 44.80
CA SER A 653 6.71 2.06 45.07
C SER A 653 7.19 0.94 46.01
N TYR A 654 6.27 0.35 46.76
CA TYR A 654 6.53 -0.77 47.66
C TYR A 654 6.34 -2.13 46.99
N VAL A 655 5.71 -2.21 45.80
CA VAL A 655 5.48 -3.49 45.12
C VAL A 655 6.75 -3.89 44.36
N SER A 656 7.63 -4.63 45.04
CA SER A 656 8.93 -5.04 44.51
C SER A 656 9.36 -6.39 45.09
N ASP A 657 10.29 -7.06 44.39
CA ASP A 657 10.77 -8.40 44.78
C ASP A 657 11.35 -8.41 46.20
N ILE A 658 12.01 -7.33 46.63
CA ILE A 658 12.63 -7.21 47.95
C ILE A 658 11.61 -7.22 49.11
N TYR A 659 10.36 -6.86 48.82
CA TYR A 659 9.28 -6.75 49.79
C TYR A 659 8.21 -7.83 49.61
N GLU A 660 8.47 -8.85 48.78
CA GLU A 660 7.56 -9.99 48.65
C GLU A 660 7.27 -10.62 50.03
N GLY A 661 5.98 -10.80 50.33
CA GLY A 661 5.53 -11.35 51.60
C GLY A 661 5.51 -10.36 52.76
N PHE A 662 5.91 -9.10 52.57
CA PHE A 662 5.83 -8.08 53.62
C PHE A 662 4.42 -7.50 53.72
N TYR A 663 4.03 -7.15 54.94
CA TYR A 663 2.88 -6.29 55.19
C TYR A 663 3.31 -4.81 55.14
N LEU A 664 2.41 -3.93 54.71
CA LEU A 664 2.59 -2.48 54.75
C LEU A 664 1.54 -1.88 55.68
N THR A 665 1.96 -1.00 56.58
CA THR A 665 1.07 -0.18 57.41
C THR A 665 1.44 1.29 57.32
N PHE A 666 0.42 2.14 57.26
CA PHE A 666 0.57 3.59 57.14
C PHE A 666 -0.04 4.27 58.36
N PRO A 667 0.74 4.63 59.40
CA PRO A 667 0.19 5.05 60.68
C PRO A 667 -0.44 6.45 60.69
N LYS A 668 0.12 7.40 59.93
CA LYS A 668 -0.34 8.80 59.90
C LYS A 668 -1.67 8.89 59.14
N GLY A 669 -2.68 9.51 59.74
CA GLY A 669 -3.99 9.72 59.14
C GLY A 669 -4.83 10.70 59.96
N PHE A 670 -6.14 10.72 59.70
CA PHE A 670 -7.10 11.54 60.43
C PHE A 670 -8.23 10.68 60.99
N VAL A 671 -8.83 11.13 62.09
CA VAL A 671 -10.15 10.67 62.50
C VAL A 671 -11.16 11.75 62.12
N GLY A 672 -12.17 11.40 61.33
CA GLY A 672 -13.20 12.30 60.85
C GLY A 672 -14.56 11.98 61.48
N THR A 673 -15.27 12.97 61.99
CA THR A 673 -16.67 12.77 62.45
C THR A 673 -17.64 13.03 61.30
N TYR A 674 -18.50 12.07 61.00
CA TYR A 674 -19.44 12.14 59.88
C TYR A 674 -20.90 12.12 60.36
N GLY A 675 -21.64 13.17 59.98
CA GLY A 675 -23.09 13.31 60.17
C GLY A 675 -23.81 13.23 58.82
N ASP A 676 -24.17 14.40 58.27
CA ASP A 676 -24.60 14.54 56.87
C ASP A 676 -23.43 14.84 55.91
N SER A 677 -22.35 15.39 56.47
CA SER A 677 -21.04 15.66 55.89
C SER A 677 -19.96 15.42 56.96
N TYR A 678 -18.68 15.53 56.60
CA TYR A 678 -17.61 15.58 57.59
C TYR A 678 -17.58 16.93 58.32
N ASP A 679 -17.71 16.90 59.65
CA ASP A 679 -17.87 18.12 60.45
C ASP A 679 -16.60 18.48 61.25
N SER A 680 -15.73 17.51 61.52
CA SER A 680 -14.48 17.73 62.27
C SER A 680 -13.45 16.65 62.00
N PHE A 681 -12.17 17.04 62.07
CA PHE A 681 -11.02 16.15 61.90
C PHE A 681 -9.99 16.37 63.00
N TYR A 682 -9.32 15.29 63.42
CA TYR A 682 -8.08 15.38 64.19
C TYR A 682 -7.04 14.37 63.69
N SER A 683 -5.77 14.76 63.72
CA SER A 683 -4.68 13.90 63.28
C SER A 683 -4.45 12.75 64.27
N ILE A 684 -4.15 11.58 63.72
CA ILE A 684 -3.80 10.37 64.46
C ILE A 684 -2.56 9.73 63.84
N ASN A 685 -1.75 9.11 64.70
CA ASN A 685 -0.65 8.25 64.28
C ASN A 685 -0.84 6.88 64.95
N LYS A 686 -1.38 5.91 64.21
CA LYS A 686 -1.74 4.60 64.73
C LYS A 686 -1.38 3.49 63.73
N PRO A 687 -0.30 2.72 64.00
CA PRO A 687 0.10 1.63 63.13
C PRO A 687 -0.85 0.43 63.26
N TYR A 688 -0.78 -0.46 62.27
CA TYR A 688 -1.50 -1.72 62.21
C TYR A 688 -3.03 -1.58 62.21
N LEU A 689 -3.56 -0.41 61.85
CA LEU A 689 -4.98 -0.29 61.53
C LEU A 689 -5.34 -1.17 60.35
N ALA A 690 -6.58 -1.65 60.30
CA ALA A 690 -7.07 -2.39 59.15
C ALA A 690 -7.11 -1.52 57.88
N ILE A 691 -7.37 -0.21 58.02
CA ILE A 691 -7.50 0.74 56.92
C ILE A 691 -6.17 0.88 56.16
N GLY A 692 -6.15 0.53 54.88
CA GLY A 692 -4.97 0.61 54.03
C GLY A 692 -3.87 -0.40 54.40
N LEU A 693 -4.12 -1.30 55.35
CA LEU A 693 -3.21 -2.40 55.62
C LEU A 693 -3.06 -3.21 54.34
N SER A 694 -1.81 -3.40 53.90
CA SER A 694 -1.53 -4.01 52.61
C SER A 694 -0.57 -5.20 52.73
N LYS A 695 -0.59 -6.08 51.72
CA LYS A 695 0.27 -7.27 51.63
C LYS A 695 0.79 -7.40 50.19
N ILE A 696 2.11 -7.56 50.07
CA ILE A 696 2.77 -7.77 48.78
C ILE A 696 2.89 -9.27 48.51
N CYS A 697 2.48 -9.69 47.32
CA CYS A 697 2.37 -11.08 46.91
C CYS A 697 2.87 -11.26 45.47
N ARG A 698 3.09 -12.51 45.09
CA ARG A 698 3.46 -12.95 43.76
C ARG A 698 2.49 -14.00 43.26
N TYR A 699 2.04 -13.84 42.03
CA TYR A 699 1.20 -14.79 41.33
C TYR A 699 1.96 -15.42 40.17
N SER A 700 1.75 -16.72 39.95
CA SER A 700 2.33 -17.45 38.83
C SER A 700 1.23 -17.85 37.85
N PHE A 701 1.28 -17.31 36.62
CA PHE A 701 0.30 -17.63 35.59
C PHE A 701 0.41 -19.09 35.16
N THR A 702 1.63 -19.61 35.07
CA THR A 702 1.90 -21.01 34.72
C THR A 702 1.36 -21.99 35.75
N LYS A 703 1.43 -21.67 37.04
CA LYS A 703 0.86 -22.49 38.13
C LYS A 703 -0.60 -22.14 38.42
N SER A 704 -1.12 -21.05 37.85
CA SER A 704 -2.45 -20.50 38.08
C SER A 704 -2.81 -20.36 39.57
N ARG A 705 -1.88 -19.84 40.38
CA ARG A 705 -2.07 -19.64 41.82
C ARG A 705 -1.14 -18.57 42.38
N ILE A 706 -1.52 -18.01 43.53
CA ILE A 706 -0.62 -17.15 44.32
C ILE A 706 0.44 -18.06 44.97
N ILE A 707 1.72 -17.66 44.85
CA ILE A 707 2.86 -18.46 45.33
C ILE A 707 3.52 -17.88 46.59
N THR A 708 3.12 -16.69 47.02
CA THR A 708 3.53 -16.12 48.30
C THR A 708 2.74 -16.73 49.47
N ASP A 709 3.42 -17.01 50.57
CA ASP A 709 2.79 -17.51 51.80
C ASP A 709 1.90 -16.46 52.48
N SER A 710 0.72 -16.88 52.93
CA SER A 710 -0.33 -16.01 53.50
C SER A 710 -0.70 -14.84 52.58
N PRO A 711 -1.32 -15.11 51.42
CA PRO A 711 -1.45 -14.15 50.33
C PRO A 711 -2.50 -13.06 50.56
N ILE A 712 -3.35 -13.22 51.58
CA ILE A 712 -4.42 -12.28 51.89
C ILE A 712 -4.12 -11.53 53.17
N VAL A 713 -4.39 -10.23 53.14
CA VAL A 713 -4.24 -9.29 54.26
C VAL A 713 -5.19 -9.54 55.46
N SER A 714 -5.79 -10.73 55.58
CA SER A 714 -6.82 -11.08 56.58
C SER A 714 -6.57 -12.36 57.39
N SER A 715 -5.49 -13.12 57.14
CA SER A 715 -5.26 -14.41 57.81
C SER A 715 -4.96 -14.31 59.32
N VAL A 716 -4.58 -13.12 59.80
CA VAL A 716 -4.25 -12.82 61.20
C VAL A 716 -4.91 -11.50 61.59
N ALA A 717 -5.36 -11.38 62.85
CA ALA A 717 -5.89 -10.12 63.38
C ALA A 717 -4.88 -8.97 63.15
N HIS A 718 -5.33 -7.83 62.63
CA HIS A 718 -4.45 -6.75 62.16
C HIS A 718 -3.44 -6.27 63.21
N THR A 719 -3.84 -6.22 64.49
CA THR A 719 -2.96 -5.83 65.62
C THR A 719 -1.86 -6.86 65.94
N LEU A 720 -2.01 -8.11 65.50
CA LEU A 720 -1.09 -9.21 65.78
C LEU A 720 -0.15 -9.52 64.64
N ILE A 721 -0.29 -8.87 63.47
CA ILE A 721 0.50 -9.17 62.27
C ILE A 721 2.01 -9.06 62.52
N VAL A 722 2.43 -8.08 63.31
CA VAL A 722 3.84 -7.88 63.69
C VAL A 722 4.46 -9.09 64.41
N ASN A 723 3.65 -9.93 65.06
CA ASN A 723 4.11 -11.13 65.74
C ASN A 723 4.34 -12.31 64.77
N HIS A 724 3.84 -12.23 63.54
CA HIS A 724 3.77 -13.34 62.60
C HIS A 724 4.39 -13.05 61.23
N SER A 725 4.69 -11.79 60.90
CA SER A 725 5.22 -11.42 59.58
C SER A 725 6.06 -10.14 59.62
N LYS A 726 6.93 -10.00 58.61
CA LYS A 726 7.71 -8.78 58.39
C LYS A 726 6.76 -7.66 57.94
N THR A 727 6.91 -6.49 58.53
CA THR A 727 6.04 -5.34 58.26
C THR A 727 6.88 -4.09 58.01
N LEU A 728 6.59 -3.38 56.92
CA LEU A 728 7.07 -2.02 56.67
C LEU A 728 6.06 -1.02 57.21
N LEU A 729 6.58 0.05 57.77
CA LEU A 729 5.81 1.14 58.34
C LEU A 729 6.23 2.44 57.68
N ASP A 730 5.28 3.14 57.09
CA ASP A 730 5.49 4.46 56.48
C ASP A 730 4.54 5.50 57.09
N SER A 731 5.12 6.45 57.83
CA SER A 731 4.38 7.55 58.48
C SER A 731 4.60 8.90 57.80
N THR A 732 5.14 8.92 56.58
CA THR A 732 5.57 10.16 55.91
C THR A 732 4.41 11.01 55.36
N PHE A 733 3.23 10.41 55.15
CA PHE A 733 2.04 11.09 54.64
C PHE A 733 0.75 10.62 55.34
N PRO A 734 -0.32 11.45 55.38
CA PRO A 734 -1.61 11.01 55.87
C PRO A 734 -2.28 10.05 54.87
N ALA A 735 -2.43 8.79 55.25
CA ALA A 735 -2.88 7.72 54.35
C ALA A 735 -4.39 7.46 54.36
N TYR A 736 -5.10 7.86 55.41
CA TYR A 736 -6.50 7.50 55.60
C TYR A 736 -7.28 8.54 56.43
N ILE A 737 -8.60 8.47 56.30
CA ILE A 737 -9.58 8.98 57.26
C ILE A 737 -10.28 7.79 57.88
N TRP A 738 -10.18 7.71 59.21
CA TRP A 738 -10.92 6.78 60.03
C TRP A 738 -12.22 7.44 60.48
N THR A 739 -13.36 6.96 60.00
CA THR A 739 -14.63 7.67 60.11
C THR A 739 -15.40 7.26 61.37
N MET A 740 -15.85 8.26 62.13
CA MET A 740 -16.67 8.10 63.32
C MET A 740 -18.08 8.60 63.05
N HIS A 741 -19.08 7.73 63.16
CA HIS A 741 -20.50 8.07 63.05
C HIS A 741 -21.34 7.26 64.05
N ASN A 742 -22.65 7.56 64.11
CA ASN A 742 -23.54 6.97 65.12
C ASN A 742 -23.75 5.46 64.99
N TYR A 743 -23.31 4.84 63.89
CA TYR A 743 -23.41 3.41 63.61
C TYR A 743 -22.03 2.73 63.49
N SER A 744 -20.95 3.37 63.94
CA SER A 744 -19.60 2.77 63.95
C SER A 744 -19.49 1.70 65.05
N ASP A 745 -18.98 0.51 64.70
CA ASP A 745 -18.88 -0.64 65.61
C ASP A 745 -18.00 -0.37 66.84
N THR A 746 -17.03 0.54 66.71
CA THR A 746 -16.03 0.92 67.73
C THR A 746 -16.65 1.56 68.98
N ARG A 747 -17.92 2.00 68.95
CA ARG A 747 -18.63 2.55 70.13
C ARG A 747 -19.07 1.50 71.15
N SER A 748 -19.14 0.21 70.78
CA SER A 748 -19.99 -0.76 71.51
C SER A 748 -19.35 -1.53 72.67
N ASN A 749 -18.04 -1.47 72.93
CA ASN A 749 -17.40 -2.32 73.96
C ASN A 749 -16.43 -1.64 74.95
N ASP A 750 -16.15 -0.34 74.83
CA ASP A 750 -15.35 0.41 75.85
C ASP A 750 -16.24 1.31 76.73
N VAL A 751 -17.44 0.83 77.05
CA VAL A 751 -18.28 1.40 78.12
C VAL A 751 -17.89 0.75 79.44
N ASN A 752 -16.61 0.87 79.81
CA ASN A 752 -16.11 0.84 81.18
C ASN A 752 -14.60 1.07 81.19
N GLU A 753 -14.14 2.27 80.84
CA GLU A 753 -13.02 2.91 81.54
C GLU A 753 -12.95 4.41 81.22
N LYS A 754 -13.54 5.20 82.12
CA LYS A 754 -13.19 6.59 82.48
C LYS A 754 -12.28 7.39 81.52
N GLN A 755 -12.73 7.70 80.31
CA GLN A 755 -12.23 8.87 79.54
C GLN A 755 -13.15 9.33 78.39
N SER A 756 -14.12 8.51 77.99
CA SER A 756 -14.96 8.71 76.80
C SER A 756 -16.02 9.82 76.88
N ALA A 757 -16.15 10.53 78.01
CA ALA A 757 -17.13 11.62 78.18
C ALA A 757 -16.53 12.94 78.68
N LYS A 758 -15.22 13.01 78.94
CA LYS A 758 -14.59 14.21 79.52
C LYS A 758 -13.83 15.11 78.53
N LYS A 759 -13.80 14.81 77.22
CA LYS A 759 -13.12 15.65 76.21
C LYS A 759 -13.87 15.93 74.90
N ILE A 760 -15.13 15.51 74.75
CA ILE A 760 -15.95 15.90 73.58
C ILE A 760 -16.60 17.28 73.77
N LYS A 761 -16.47 17.91 74.95
CA LYS A 761 -16.86 19.33 75.15
C LYS A 761 -15.70 20.26 75.54
N SER A 762 -14.56 19.71 76.01
CA SER A 762 -13.39 20.52 76.39
C SER A 762 -12.27 20.55 75.34
N PHE A 763 -12.52 20.03 74.13
CA PHE A 763 -11.63 20.19 72.97
C PHE A 763 -12.31 21.01 71.85
N ILE A 764 -13.62 21.26 71.98
CA ILE A 764 -14.43 22.04 71.03
C ILE A 764 -14.31 23.55 71.28
N GLU A 765 -13.84 23.97 72.47
CA GLU A 765 -13.68 25.39 72.83
C GLU A 765 -12.30 25.98 72.48
N ASP A 766 -11.28 25.16 72.20
CA ASP A 766 -9.98 25.63 71.68
C ASP A 766 -9.97 25.57 70.14
N ASN A 767 -10.81 26.39 69.52
CA ASN A 767 -10.78 26.62 68.08
C ASN A 767 -9.50 27.36 67.68
N ASN A 768 -8.48 26.59 67.32
CA ASN A 768 -7.54 26.92 66.25
C ASN A 768 -7.03 25.61 65.64
N LEU A 769 -7.79 25.04 64.70
CA LEU A 769 -7.21 24.21 63.63
C LEU A 769 -6.02 25.00 63.07
N SER A 770 -4.79 24.51 63.24
CA SER A 770 -3.63 25.18 62.65
C SER A 770 -3.83 25.28 61.14
N LEU A 771 -3.38 26.37 60.52
CA LEU A 771 -3.48 26.56 59.07
C LEU A 771 -2.91 25.35 58.30
N ALA A 772 -1.88 24.71 58.85
CA ALA A 772 -1.29 23.48 58.31
C ALA A 772 -2.26 22.29 58.31
N LEU A 773 -3.04 22.07 59.37
CA LEU A 773 -4.02 20.97 59.42
C LEU A 773 -5.21 21.22 58.48
N LYS A 774 -5.62 22.50 58.31
CA LYS A 774 -6.63 22.87 57.28
C LYS A 774 -6.12 22.66 55.87
N ASN A 775 -4.84 22.95 55.60
CA ASN A 775 -4.24 22.72 54.30
C ASN A 775 -4.06 21.22 54.01
N GLU A 776 -3.60 20.40 54.97
CA GLU A 776 -3.45 18.95 54.79
C GLU A 776 -4.81 18.24 54.57
N VAL A 777 -5.86 18.63 55.30
CA VAL A 777 -7.22 18.10 55.09
C VAL A 777 -7.85 18.68 53.81
N GLY A 778 -7.54 19.94 53.49
CA GLY A 778 -7.92 20.58 52.23
C GLY A 778 -7.27 19.95 51.00
N GLU A 779 -6.02 19.52 51.07
CA GLU A 779 -5.35 18.73 50.01
C GLU A 779 -5.95 17.31 49.91
N PHE A 780 -6.42 16.74 51.03
CA PHE A 780 -7.10 15.44 51.04
C PHE A 780 -8.45 15.50 50.30
N PHE A 781 -9.26 16.56 50.52
CA PHE A 781 -10.61 16.70 49.95
C PHE A 781 -10.72 17.69 48.79
N GLY A 782 -9.66 18.44 48.46
CA GLY A 782 -9.64 19.51 47.44
C GLY A 782 -9.92 19.03 46.02
N PHE A 783 -10.16 17.73 45.85
CA PHE A 783 -10.60 17.06 44.63
C PHE A 783 -12.13 16.89 44.54
N ILE A 784 -12.90 17.18 45.61
CA ILE A 784 -14.37 17.00 45.66
C ILE A 784 -15.13 18.32 45.46
N GLU A 785 -14.42 19.46 45.41
CA GLU A 785 -15.00 20.74 44.96
C GLU A 785 -14.86 20.89 43.43
N SER A 786 -15.65 20.12 42.68
CA SER A 786 -16.00 20.40 41.27
C SER A 786 -17.48 20.15 41.02
#